data_AF-A0A284RRP7-F1
#
_entry.id   AF-A0A284RRP7-F1
#
_cell.length_a   1.000
_cell.length_b   1.000
_cell.length_c   1.000
_cell.angle_alpha   90.00
_cell.angle_beta   90.00
_cell.angle_gamma   90.00
#
_symmetry.space_group_name_H-M   'P 1'
#
loop_
_entity.id
_entity.type
_entity.pdbx_description
1 polymer ?
#
loop_
_entity_poly.entity_id
_entity_poly.type
_entity_poly.pdbx_seq_one_letter_code
_entity_poly.pdbx_strand_id
1 'polypeptide(L)'
;MDLPWYQAVINACALDVNLTSIPGGDSSLAKGLSGGQKARIALARAVYARTDFVILDDVLAALDATTSAHIFSSLFGPHGLLRGSTVVMTTNHIPYLQHADWIITLGDGKIVEQGTFSDLSASPGGIGHLIRDGTITALADQAATVTGQSSDGADILNESDKDDAAKEEIEATQSRNATLRTYMHYAQGAGYDRMLIYIIFLAVTVGIQIVTPVYLQLWAEANSGGTYPHLGQYLGGYAGIEVAYAIAFTVMFYYFIMIIVPEASTKLHAGQVEAVMNEPMSFFDGTTAGRIISRFSQDIFILDFEFPLAMHDAGYECTRLFGSTILMVAAVPYLVIPLIFVAFTGYLVQLKFYLVSYFETTSSTGPYLEGTFIHPVSRNIGAQQSIDNTRHTSASVFYKAELLATCTVSKAVLFHQYRLTVAGNDNRIGLLAVALTQAVSLQDIINLVLTSWTQLEIAAVAVERNLEFTNLEPKEQSLDQGDPADKWPSIGQITFEDIVARYKPDVDPTLKGITFNVPGGSKLGICGRTGSGKSTIILVLLRALDVEGEISIDNVQISSISRRCLRRAVTVVAQDPLVTDGSVRENLDITGMLSDSEIWAVCEAVQLKDVVNGFHEKLDHPLTSHGHELSQGQMQLLALARASLRHAKIVVLDEAMGRLDAETDRAVQRIIRDHFRDSTVITVAHRVSTITDYEQVIVMDRGSVSEKGDPQDLLTTEGSAFGVLLEAVK
;
A
#
# COMPACT_ATOMS: atom_id res chain seq x y z
N MET A 1 -1.25 -24.59 -21.75
CA MET A 1 -1.65 -25.22 -20.48
C MET A 1 -2.06 -26.65 -20.74
N ASP A 2 -1.68 -27.58 -19.88
CA ASP A 2 -2.19 -28.95 -19.88
C ASP A 2 -3.53 -28.93 -19.11
N LEU A 3 -4.65 -28.74 -19.84
CA LEU A 3 -5.99 -28.54 -19.25
C LEU A 3 -6.41 -29.67 -18.28
N PRO A 4 -6.22 -30.97 -18.62
CA PRO A 4 -6.52 -32.07 -17.71
C PRO A 4 -5.75 -32.00 -16.38
N TRP A 5 -4.47 -31.62 -16.44
CA TRP A 5 -3.64 -31.47 -15.26
C TRP A 5 -4.03 -30.28 -14.42
N TYR A 6 -4.29 -29.16 -15.07
CA TYR A 6 -4.78 -27.96 -14.41
C TYR A 6 -6.04 -28.26 -13.59
N GLN A 7 -7.04 -28.92 -14.20
CA GLN A 7 -8.26 -29.30 -13.49
C GLN A 7 -8.01 -30.26 -12.34
N ALA A 8 -7.11 -31.24 -12.51
CA ALA A 8 -6.74 -32.17 -11.45
C ALA A 8 -6.14 -31.45 -10.23
N VAL A 9 -5.28 -30.46 -10.46
CA VAL A 9 -4.65 -29.67 -9.39
C VAL A 9 -5.67 -28.76 -8.70
N ILE A 10 -6.55 -28.10 -9.45
CA ILE A 10 -7.61 -27.25 -8.90
C ILE A 10 -8.55 -28.06 -8.00
N ASN A 11 -8.97 -29.24 -8.46
CA ASN A 11 -9.84 -30.13 -7.68
C ASN A 11 -9.09 -30.67 -6.43
N ALA A 12 -7.84 -31.11 -6.57
CA ALA A 12 -7.06 -31.65 -5.45
C ALA A 12 -6.81 -30.59 -4.34
N CYS A 13 -6.69 -29.32 -4.72
CA CYS A 13 -6.52 -28.20 -3.78
C CYS A 13 -7.86 -27.62 -3.28
N ALA A 14 -9.00 -28.22 -3.60
CA ALA A 14 -10.35 -27.74 -3.24
C ALA A 14 -10.58 -26.26 -3.63
N LEU A 15 -10.13 -25.87 -4.82
CA LEU A 15 -10.27 -24.51 -5.36
C LEU A 15 -11.49 -24.36 -6.27
N ASP A 16 -12.12 -25.46 -6.68
CA ASP A 16 -13.31 -25.53 -7.55
C ASP A 16 -14.50 -24.70 -7.03
N VAL A 17 -14.85 -24.83 -5.75
CA VAL A 17 -15.95 -24.07 -5.14
C VAL A 17 -15.61 -22.58 -4.97
N ASN A 18 -14.32 -22.26 -4.80
CA ASN A 18 -13.87 -20.86 -4.67
C ASN A 18 -13.81 -20.15 -6.03
N LEU A 19 -13.39 -20.85 -7.08
CA LEU A 19 -13.27 -20.27 -8.42
C LEU A 19 -14.63 -20.10 -9.10
N THR A 20 -15.60 -20.97 -8.79
CA THR A 20 -16.98 -20.83 -9.26
C THR A 20 -17.75 -19.69 -8.59
N SER A 21 -17.31 -19.23 -7.41
CA SER A 21 -17.94 -18.10 -6.69
C SER A 21 -17.35 -16.73 -7.04
N ILE A 22 -16.25 -16.68 -7.82
CA ILE A 22 -15.62 -15.42 -8.25
C ILE A 22 -16.11 -15.03 -9.66
N PRO A 23 -16.63 -13.82 -9.90
CA PRO A 23 -16.95 -13.34 -11.25
C PRO A 23 -15.67 -13.29 -12.11
N GLY A 24 -15.73 -13.89 -13.31
CA GLY A 24 -14.55 -14.11 -14.18
C GLY A 24 -13.78 -15.41 -13.92
N GLY A 25 -14.15 -16.18 -12.88
CA GLY A 25 -13.58 -17.49 -12.55
C GLY A 25 -12.05 -17.46 -12.47
N ASP A 26 -11.40 -18.36 -13.20
CA ASP A 26 -9.93 -18.50 -13.26
C ASP A 26 -9.21 -17.28 -13.87
N SER A 27 -9.94 -16.38 -14.55
CA SER A 27 -9.37 -15.20 -15.22
C SER A 27 -9.43 -13.92 -14.37
N SER A 28 -9.99 -14.01 -13.16
CA SER A 28 -10.13 -12.89 -12.24
C SER A 28 -8.81 -12.50 -11.57
N LEU A 29 -8.65 -11.21 -11.24
CA LEU A 29 -7.52 -10.74 -10.44
C LEU A 29 -7.62 -11.28 -9.00
N ALA A 30 -6.54 -11.89 -8.49
CA ALA A 30 -6.45 -12.48 -7.16
C ALA A 30 -6.41 -11.45 -5.99
N LYS A 31 -7.41 -10.55 -5.91
CA LYS A 31 -7.58 -9.54 -4.85
C LYS A 31 -8.64 -9.99 -3.82
N GLY A 32 -8.45 -9.62 -2.55
CA GLY A 32 -9.44 -9.87 -1.49
C GLY A 32 -9.53 -11.31 -0.97
N LEU A 33 -8.56 -12.18 -1.30
CA LEU A 33 -8.57 -13.58 -0.90
C LEU A 33 -8.33 -13.77 0.61
N SER A 34 -9.06 -14.69 1.23
CA SER A 34 -8.84 -15.09 2.62
C SER A 34 -7.48 -15.79 2.81
N GLY A 35 -6.98 -15.84 4.05
CA GLY A 35 -5.71 -16.53 4.36
C GLY A 35 -5.66 -17.98 3.86
N GLY A 36 -6.76 -18.73 4.08
CA GLY A 36 -6.88 -20.10 3.58
C GLY A 36 -7.00 -20.22 2.06
N GLN A 37 -7.57 -19.23 1.36
CA GLN A 37 -7.58 -19.21 -0.11
C GLN A 37 -6.18 -18.94 -0.68
N LYS A 38 -5.44 -17.99 -0.09
CA LYS A 38 -4.05 -17.70 -0.47
C LYS A 38 -3.15 -18.93 -0.30
N ALA A 39 -3.28 -19.64 0.82
CA ALA A 39 -2.53 -20.87 1.08
C ALA A 39 -2.82 -21.96 0.03
N ARG A 40 -4.10 -22.19 -0.30
CA ARG A 40 -4.50 -23.17 -1.33
C ARG A 40 -4.00 -22.81 -2.73
N ILE A 41 -4.02 -21.54 -3.12
CA ILE A 41 -3.48 -21.10 -4.41
C ILE A 41 -1.97 -21.27 -4.47
N ALA A 42 -1.25 -20.96 -3.39
CA ALA A 42 0.20 -21.19 -3.30
C ALA A 42 0.53 -22.69 -3.42
N LEU A 43 -0.24 -23.55 -2.75
CA LEU A 43 -0.12 -25.01 -2.85
C LEU A 43 -0.39 -25.50 -4.28
N ALA A 44 -1.47 -25.04 -4.90
CA ALA A 44 -1.81 -25.38 -6.28
C ALA A 44 -0.68 -25.02 -7.25
N ARG A 45 -0.03 -23.86 -7.07
CA ARG A 45 1.13 -23.46 -7.89
C ARG A 45 2.31 -24.42 -7.73
N ALA A 46 2.60 -24.85 -6.50
CA ALA A 46 3.69 -25.78 -6.23
C ALA A 46 3.43 -27.16 -6.87
N VAL A 47 2.21 -27.69 -6.73
CA VAL A 47 1.82 -28.98 -7.31
C VAL A 47 1.79 -28.91 -8.83
N TYR A 48 1.25 -27.83 -9.41
CA TYR A 48 1.13 -27.66 -10.85
C TYR A 48 2.49 -27.66 -11.57
N ALA A 49 3.55 -27.18 -10.91
CA ALA A 49 4.90 -27.12 -11.45
C ALA A 49 5.53 -28.50 -11.75
N ARG A 50 4.97 -29.60 -11.20
CA ARG A 50 5.46 -30.98 -11.41
C ARG A 50 6.96 -31.14 -11.15
N THR A 51 7.45 -30.62 -10.03
CA THR A 51 8.86 -30.78 -9.65
C THR A 51 9.09 -32.10 -8.91
N ASP A 52 10.28 -32.69 -9.10
CA ASP A 52 10.68 -33.92 -8.41
C ASP A 52 10.90 -33.71 -6.90
N PHE A 53 11.09 -32.45 -6.50
CA PHE A 53 11.30 -32.03 -5.12
C PHE A 53 10.33 -30.89 -4.76
N VAL A 54 9.61 -31.03 -3.66
CA VAL A 54 8.61 -30.07 -3.18
C VAL A 54 8.85 -29.79 -1.70
N ILE A 55 8.98 -28.52 -1.34
CA ILE A 55 9.06 -28.07 0.06
C ILE A 55 7.74 -27.38 0.40
N LEU A 56 7.11 -27.79 1.50
CA LEU A 56 5.84 -27.25 1.98
C LEU A 56 6.03 -26.73 3.40
N ASP A 57 5.80 -25.44 3.61
CA ASP A 57 5.98 -24.81 4.92
C ASP A 57 4.63 -24.48 5.56
N ASP A 58 4.21 -25.31 6.53
CA ASP A 58 2.97 -25.24 7.32
C ASP A 58 1.68 -24.91 6.53
N VAL A 59 1.57 -25.47 5.33
CA VAL A 59 0.56 -25.07 4.33
C VAL A 59 -0.88 -25.39 4.75
N LEU A 60 -1.08 -26.29 5.72
CA LEU A 60 -2.40 -26.71 6.21
C LEU A 60 -2.90 -25.91 7.42
N ALA A 61 -2.06 -25.08 8.06
CA ALA A 61 -2.42 -24.40 9.31
C ALA A 61 -3.56 -23.38 9.20
N ALA A 62 -3.70 -22.76 8.03
CA ALA A 62 -4.72 -21.75 7.77
C ALA A 62 -6.05 -22.34 7.24
N LEU A 63 -6.20 -23.67 7.25
CA LEU A 63 -7.35 -24.37 6.66
C LEU A 63 -8.21 -25.02 7.74
N ASP A 64 -9.53 -25.08 7.49
CA ASP A 64 -10.43 -25.85 8.32
C ASP A 64 -10.13 -27.36 8.22
N ALA A 65 -10.54 -28.12 9.23
CA ALA A 65 -10.23 -29.56 9.31
C ALA A 65 -10.76 -30.37 8.12
N THR A 66 -11.93 -30.02 7.58
CA THR A 66 -12.54 -30.71 6.44
C THR A 66 -11.77 -30.48 5.15
N THR A 67 -11.42 -29.23 4.84
CA THR A 67 -10.63 -28.85 3.68
C THR A 67 -9.21 -29.41 3.78
N SER A 68 -8.59 -29.33 4.95
CA SER A 68 -7.25 -29.89 5.20
C SER A 68 -7.21 -31.40 4.96
N ALA A 69 -8.20 -32.15 5.46
CA ALA A 69 -8.29 -33.60 5.23
C ALA A 69 -8.47 -33.96 3.75
N HIS A 70 -9.32 -33.21 3.02
CA HIS A 70 -9.51 -33.41 1.58
C HIS A 70 -8.21 -33.20 0.80
N ILE A 71 -7.51 -32.08 1.04
CA ILE A 71 -6.25 -31.74 0.39
C ILE A 71 -5.17 -32.78 0.73
N PHE A 72 -5.07 -33.16 2.01
CA PHE A 72 -4.11 -34.16 2.45
C PHE A 72 -4.30 -35.49 1.72
N SER A 73 -5.54 -35.98 1.64
CA SER A 73 -5.87 -37.23 0.94
C SER A 73 -5.60 -37.15 -0.57
N SER A 74 -5.86 -35.98 -1.18
CA SER A 74 -5.74 -35.77 -2.63
C SER A 74 -4.29 -35.54 -3.08
N LEU A 75 -3.41 -35.06 -2.19
CA LEU A 75 -1.99 -34.83 -2.49
C LEU A 75 -1.09 -35.98 -2.01
N PHE A 76 -1.29 -36.48 -0.79
CA PHE A 76 -0.42 -37.45 -0.12
C PHE A 76 -1.01 -38.87 -0.01
N GLY A 77 -2.29 -39.03 -0.35
CA GLY A 77 -2.96 -40.32 -0.31
C GLY A 77 -2.35 -41.38 -1.24
N PRO A 78 -2.89 -42.60 -1.24
CA PRO A 78 -2.39 -43.71 -2.07
C PRO A 78 -2.46 -43.41 -3.58
N HIS A 79 -3.41 -42.55 -3.99
CA HIS A 79 -3.55 -42.05 -5.37
C HIS A 79 -3.27 -40.55 -5.47
N GLY A 80 -2.50 -39.99 -4.52
CA GLY A 80 -2.25 -38.55 -4.44
C GLY A 80 -1.36 -38.01 -5.55
N LEU A 81 -1.53 -36.74 -5.91
CA LEU A 81 -0.80 -36.10 -7.02
C LEU A 81 0.71 -35.97 -6.79
N LEU A 82 1.17 -36.01 -5.53
CA LEU A 82 2.60 -35.93 -5.17
C LEU A 82 3.25 -37.29 -4.96
N ARG A 83 2.54 -38.40 -5.27
CA ARG A 83 3.11 -39.75 -5.20
C ARG A 83 4.22 -39.91 -6.26
N GLY A 84 5.45 -40.05 -5.79
CA GLY A 84 6.65 -40.21 -6.63
C GLY A 84 7.61 -39.03 -6.57
N SER A 85 7.18 -37.88 -6.04
CA SER A 85 8.04 -36.74 -5.74
C SER A 85 8.57 -36.82 -4.30
N THR A 86 9.75 -36.25 -4.06
CA THR A 86 10.28 -36.07 -2.71
C THR A 86 9.62 -34.83 -2.09
N VAL A 87 8.88 -35.01 -0.99
CA VAL A 87 8.21 -33.91 -0.30
C VAL A 87 8.81 -33.72 1.10
N VAL A 88 9.21 -32.50 1.41
CA VAL A 88 9.59 -32.08 2.76
C VAL A 88 8.53 -31.13 3.27
N MET A 89 7.85 -31.49 4.36
CA MET A 89 6.79 -30.70 4.96
C MET A 89 7.12 -30.36 6.41
N THR A 90 7.06 -29.08 6.77
CA THR A 90 7.01 -28.62 8.16
C THR A 90 5.56 -28.41 8.54
N THR A 91 5.15 -28.87 9.73
CA THR A 91 3.79 -28.60 10.23
C THR A 91 3.71 -28.67 11.75
N ASN A 92 2.81 -27.85 12.30
CA ASN A 92 2.44 -27.90 13.71
C ASN A 92 1.25 -28.86 13.97
N HIS A 93 0.65 -29.43 12.92
CA HIS A 93 -0.50 -30.35 13.02
C HIS A 93 -0.05 -31.81 13.21
N ILE A 94 0.01 -32.24 14.46
CA ILE A 94 0.42 -33.59 14.90
C ILE A 94 -0.34 -34.74 14.21
N PRO A 95 -1.67 -34.67 13.93
CA PRO A 95 -2.41 -35.81 13.38
C PRO A 95 -1.91 -36.33 12.03
N TYR A 96 -1.26 -35.48 11.22
CA TYR A 96 -0.77 -35.86 9.90
C TYR A 96 0.61 -36.54 9.93
N LEU A 97 1.32 -36.46 11.06
CA LEU A 97 2.66 -37.06 11.22
C LEU A 97 2.64 -38.59 11.09
N GLN A 98 1.52 -39.24 11.40
CA GLN A 98 1.37 -40.70 11.28
C GLN A 98 1.49 -41.22 9.85
N HIS A 99 1.33 -40.34 8.86
CA HIS A 99 1.40 -40.69 7.44
C HIS A 99 2.76 -40.33 6.81
N ALA A 100 3.70 -39.77 7.58
CA ALA A 100 5.03 -39.43 7.11
C ALA A 100 5.97 -40.63 7.13
N ASP A 101 6.80 -40.76 6.09
CA ASP A 101 7.81 -41.83 6.00
C ASP A 101 8.96 -41.60 6.99
N TRP A 102 9.32 -40.34 7.24
CA TRP A 102 10.41 -39.94 8.13
C TRP A 102 10.10 -38.61 8.81
N ILE A 103 10.31 -38.52 10.11
CA ILE A 103 10.00 -37.34 10.92
C ILE A 103 11.29 -36.81 11.55
N ILE A 104 11.46 -35.49 11.55
CA ILE A 104 12.58 -34.79 12.19
C ILE A 104 12.01 -33.73 13.13
N THR A 105 12.46 -33.71 14.38
CA THR A 105 12.04 -32.76 15.41
C THR A 105 13.15 -31.77 15.68
N LEU A 106 12.81 -30.49 15.69
CA LEU A 106 13.73 -29.39 15.99
C LEU A 106 13.39 -28.78 17.35
N GLY A 107 14.40 -28.49 18.15
CA GLY A 107 14.30 -27.79 19.44
C GLY A 107 15.57 -26.98 19.68
N ASP A 108 15.42 -25.72 20.12
CA ASP A 108 16.53 -24.77 20.33
C ASP A 108 17.52 -24.67 19.16
N GLY A 109 17.01 -24.73 17.92
CA GLY A 109 17.82 -24.68 16.70
C GLY A 109 18.67 -25.93 16.44
N LYS A 110 18.41 -27.05 17.13
CA LYS A 110 19.09 -28.34 16.93
C LYS A 110 18.09 -29.46 16.64
N ILE A 111 18.55 -30.50 15.96
CA ILE A 111 17.76 -31.73 15.78
C ILE A 111 17.74 -32.46 17.12
N VAL A 112 16.54 -32.62 17.67
CA VAL A 112 16.30 -33.30 18.95
C VAL A 112 16.13 -34.80 18.70
N GLU A 113 15.26 -35.17 17.77
CA GLU A 113 14.90 -36.55 17.43
C GLU A 113 14.63 -36.70 15.94
N GLN A 114 14.92 -37.88 15.38
CA GLN A 114 14.57 -38.24 14.00
C GLN A 114 14.30 -39.75 13.90
N GLY A 115 13.32 -40.15 13.09
CA GLY A 115 12.97 -41.55 12.90
C GLY A 115 11.61 -41.74 12.24
N THR A 116 11.14 -42.99 12.18
CA THR A 116 9.78 -43.29 11.73
C THR A 116 8.77 -43.00 12.85
N PHE A 117 7.49 -42.85 12.50
CA PHE A 117 6.43 -42.63 13.51
C PHE A 117 6.40 -43.73 14.58
N SER A 118 6.60 -44.99 14.18
CA SER A 118 6.69 -46.13 15.10
C SER A 118 7.86 -45.99 16.09
N ASP A 119 9.03 -45.54 15.62
CA ASP A 119 10.23 -45.41 16.45
C ASP A 119 10.08 -44.25 17.47
N LEU A 120 9.49 -43.14 17.02
CA LEU A 120 9.30 -41.93 17.84
C LEU A 120 8.16 -42.07 18.85
N SER A 121 7.13 -42.87 18.54
CA SER A 121 6.04 -43.18 19.48
C SER A 121 6.46 -44.08 20.64
N ALA A 122 7.53 -44.86 20.47
CA ALA A 122 8.07 -45.78 21.47
C ALA A 122 9.18 -45.15 22.35
N SER A 123 9.76 -44.02 21.91
CA SER A 123 10.80 -43.29 22.64
C SER A 123 10.20 -42.47 23.79
N PRO A 124 10.85 -42.38 24.97
CA PRO A 124 10.44 -41.50 26.07
C PRO A 124 10.71 -40.00 25.80
N GLY A 125 10.99 -39.65 24.55
CA GLY A 125 11.31 -38.31 24.06
C GLY A 125 10.09 -37.41 23.77
N GLY A 126 10.35 -36.19 23.28
CA GLY A 126 9.38 -35.07 23.26
C GLY A 126 8.08 -35.32 22.49
N ILE A 127 8.11 -36.13 21.42
CA ILE A 127 6.92 -36.51 20.65
C ILE A 127 6.04 -37.54 21.39
N GLY A 128 6.64 -38.46 22.13
CA GLY A 128 5.91 -39.48 22.91
C GLY A 128 5.03 -38.87 24.00
N HIS A 129 5.39 -37.69 24.52
CA HIS A 129 4.58 -36.92 25.46
C HIS A 129 3.41 -36.19 24.75
N LEU A 130 3.68 -35.55 23.61
CA LEU A 130 2.67 -34.86 22.79
C LEU A 130 1.60 -35.80 22.23
N ILE A 131 1.96 -37.07 21.95
CA ILE A 131 1.02 -38.10 21.49
C ILE A 131 0.20 -38.68 22.67
N ARG A 132 0.77 -38.74 23.89
CA ARG A 132 0.10 -39.28 25.09
C ARG A 132 -0.86 -38.29 25.77
N ASP A 133 -0.66 -36.98 25.61
CA ASP A 133 -1.51 -35.92 26.19
C ASP A 133 -2.87 -35.71 25.49
N GLY A 134 -3.33 -36.64 24.64
CA GLY A 134 -4.77 -36.82 24.39
C GLY A 134 -5.41 -36.01 23.26
N THR A 135 -4.67 -35.59 22.22
CA THR A 135 -5.27 -34.84 21.09
C THR A 135 -5.81 -35.71 19.95
N ILE A 136 -5.52 -37.02 19.91
CA ILE A 136 -5.88 -37.89 18.77
C ILE A 136 -7.26 -38.57 18.96
N THR A 137 -7.79 -38.68 20.17
CA THR A 137 -9.02 -39.45 20.44
C THR A 137 -10.32 -38.63 20.37
N ALA A 138 -10.28 -37.29 20.35
CA ALA A 138 -11.48 -36.46 20.42
C ALA A 138 -12.06 -36.01 19.05
N LEU A 139 -11.32 -36.20 17.95
CA LEU A 139 -11.70 -35.65 16.63
C LEU A 139 -12.19 -36.69 15.61
N ALA A 140 -12.11 -37.98 15.94
CA ALA A 140 -12.59 -39.05 15.05
C ALA A 140 -14.12 -39.25 15.14
N ASP A 141 -14.75 -38.95 16.29
CA ASP A 141 -16.18 -39.21 16.53
C ASP A 141 -17.13 -38.09 16.06
N GLN A 142 -16.61 -36.91 15.71
CA GLN A 142 -17.44 -35.79 15.21
C GLN A 142 -17.59 -35.78 13.67
N ALA A 143 -16.86 -36.62 12.94
CA ALA A 143 -16.91 -36.65 11.47
C ALA A 143 -18.02 -37.57 10.89
N ALA A 144 -18.81 -38.25 11.72
CA ALA A 144 -19.74 -39.30 11.27
C ALA A 144 -21.24 -38.94 11.31
N THR A 145 -21.63 -37.70 11.67
CA THR A 145 -23.05 -37.40 11.99
C THR A 145 -23.63 -36.11 11.40
N VAL A 146 -23.18 -35.65 10.22
CA VAL A 146 -23.91 -34.63 9.45
C VAL A 146 -23.89 -34.94 7.96
N THR A 147 -24.75 -35.87 7.53
CA THR A 147 -25.20 -35.98 6.15
C THR A 147 -26.68 -35.59 6.07
N GLY A 148 -26.94 -34.42 5.48
CA GLY A 148 -28.28 -34.01 5.06
C GLY A 148 -28.65 -32.59 5.43
N GLN A 149 -28.46 -31.65 4.49
CA GLN A 149 -29.49 -30.75 3.94
C GLN A 149 -28.83 -29.54 3.26
N SER A 150 -29.00 -29.50 1.94
CA SER A 150 -28.82 -28.34 1.07
C SER A 150 -30.03 -27.40 1.18
N SER A 151 -29.82 -26.09 1.27
CA SER A 151 -30.38 -25.04 0.38
C SER A 151 -30.35 -23.63 1.02
N ASP A 152 -30.17 -22.67 0.11
CA ASP A 152 -30.48 -21.23 0.16
C ASP A 152 -29.57 -20.24 0.90
N GLY A 153 -28.99 -19.36 0.08
CA GLY A 153 -28.23 -18.17 0.44
C GLY A 153 -27.55 -17.58 -0.79
N ALA A 154 -28.34 -17.18 -1.79
CA ALA A 154 -27.86 -16.35 -2.89
C ALA A 154 -27.52 -14.95 -2.37
N ASP A 155 -26.34 -14.43 -2.73
CA ASP A 155 -26.06 -13.00 -2.76
C ASP A 155 -25.26 -12.68 -4.03
N ILE A 156 -25.72 -11.61 -4.68
CA ILE A 156 -25.53 -11.23 -6.07
C ILE A 156 -24.34 -10.27 -6.18
N LEU A 157 -23.37 -10.51 -7.08
CA LEU A 157 -22.51 -9.45 -7.63
C LEU A 157 -22.11 -9.69 -9.10
N ASN A 158 -22.89 -9.02 -9.96
CA ASN A 158 -22.59 -8.10 -11.06
C ASN A 158 -21.65 -8.41 -12.24
N GLU A 159 -22.09 -7.81 -13.35
CA GLU A 159 -21.90 -8.09 -14.77
C GLU A 159 -20.97 -7.03 -15.44
N SER A 160 -19.92 -6.56 -14.76
CA SER A 160 -19.12 -5.40 -15.23
C SER A 160 -17.96 -5.71 -16.19
N ASP A 161 -17.64 -6.98 -16.46
CA ASP A 161 -16.34 -7.33 -17.06
C ASP A 161 -16.27 -7.26 -18.60
N LYS A 162 -17.22 -6.57 -19.26
CA LYS A 162 -17.22 -6.43 -20.73
C LYS A 162 -16.91 -5.04 -21.27
N ASP A 163 -16.86 -4.02 -20.42
CA ASP A 163 -16.65 -2.63 -20.85
C ASP A 163 -15.20 -2.14 -20.69
N ASP A 164 -14.31 -2.92 -20.06
CA ASP A 164 -12.94 -2.48 -19.76
C ASP A 164 -11.99 -2.56 -20.96
N ALA A 165 -12.20 -3.50 -21.88
CA ALA A 165 -11.36 -3.65 -23.07
C ALA A 165 -11.53 -2.52 -24.11
N ALA A 166 -12.64 -1.76 -24.05
CA ALA A 166 -12.89 -0.62 -24.94
C ALA A 166 -12.47 0.73 -24.32
N LYS A 167 -12.22 0.79 -23.00
CA LYS A 167 -11.71 1.98 -22.31
C LYS A 167 -10.19 2.14 -22.45
N GLU A 168 -9.46 1.04 -22.64
CA GLU A 168 -7.99 1.02 -22.75
C GLU A 168 -7.44 1.79 -23.98
N GLU A 169 -8.21 1.92 -25.06
CA GLU A 169 -7.78 2.70 -26.25
C GLU A 169 -8.04 4.21 -26.11
N ILE A 170 -8.93 4.62 -25.21
CA ILE A 170 -9.34 6.03 -25.03
C ILE A 170 -8.42 6.74 -24.01
N GLU A 171 -7.88 6.03 -23.02
CA GLU A 171 -6.97 6.59 -21.99
C GLU A 171 -5.60 7.03 -22.55
N ALA A 172 -5.10 6.37 -23.60
CA ALA A 172 -3.81 6.70 -24.23
C ALA A 172 -3.78 8.12 -24.86
N THR A 173 -4.95 8.67 -25.24
CA THR A 173 -5.05 10.02 -25.80
C THR A 173 -5.26 11.08 -24.72
N GLN A 174 -5.80 10.72 -23.55
CA GLN A 174 -5.97 11.61 -22.39
C GLN A 174 -4.66 11.80 -21.59
N SER A 175 -3.75 10.81 -21.58
CA SER A 175 -2.49 10.81 -20.82
C SER A 175 -1.50 11.92 -21.22
N ARG A 176 -1.51 12.43 -22.45
CA ARG A 176 -0.61 13.54 -22.85
C ARG A 176 -0.92 14.86 -22.15
N ASN A 177 -2.15 15.06 -21.66
CA ASN A 177 -2.52 16.18 -20.80
C ASN A 177 -2.18 15.93 -19.32
N ALA A 178 -1.97 14.67 -18.92
CA ALA A 178 -1.60 14.28 -17.56
C ALA A 178 -0.12 14.60 -17.29
N THR A 179 0.79 14.40 -18.25
CA THR A 179 2.23 14.62 -18.05
C THR A 179 2.58 16.06 -17.65
N LEU A 180 1.94 17.06 -18.26
CA LEU A 180 2.17 18.47 -17.90
C LEU A 180 1.67 18.77 -16.47
N ARG A 181 0.57 18.15 -16.04
CA ARG A 181 0.05 18.29 -14.68
C ARG A 181 1.02 17.67 -13.67
N THR A 182 1.62 16.53 -14.01
CA THR A 182 2.63 15.86 -13.19
C THR A 182 3.86 16.73 -12.94
N TYR A 183 4.45 17.32 -13.98
CA TYR A 183 5.58 18.25 -13.82
C TYR A 183 5.18 19.52 -13.06
N MET A 184 3.96 20.02 -13.30
CA MET A 184 3.43 21.18 -12.59
C MET A 184 3.24 20.90 -11.11
N HIS A 185 2.78 19.71 -10.73
CA HIS A 185 2.64 19.27 -9.35
C HIS A 185 3.98 19.25 -8.61
N TYR A 186 5.02 18.70 -9.23
CA TYR A 186 6.37 18.74 -8.66
C TYR A 186 6.88 20.18 -8.51
N ALA A 187 6.66 21.04 -9.52
CA ALA A 187 7.03 22.45 -9.46
C ALA A 187 6.26 23.24 -8.38
N GLN A 188 5.00 22.87 -8.10
CA GLN A 188 4.22 23.42 -6.98
C GLN A 188 4.81 23.02 -5.63
N GLY A 189 5.21 21.76 -5.47
CA GLY A 189 5.94 21.28 -4.29
C GLY A 189 7.24 22.05 -4.08
N ALA A 190 8.07 22.17 -5.13
CA ALA A 190 9.35 22.88 -5.08
C ALA A 190 9.22 24.40 -4.87
N GLY A 191 8.15 25.02 -5.38
CA GLY A 191 7.99 26.46 -5.51
C GLY A 191 8.45 26.98 -6.88
N TYR A 192 7.57 27.70 -7.56
CA TYR A 192 7.81 28.22 -8.92
C TYR A 192 8.97 29.23 -9.00
N ASP A 193 9.13 30.03 -7.95
CA ASP A 193 10.21 31.01 -7.80
C ASP A 193 11.59 30.32 -7.73
N ARG A 194 11.69 29.24 -6.94
CA ARG A 194 12.93 28.48 -6.79
C ARG A 194 13.30 27.76 -8.08
N MET A 195 12.30 27.21 -8.77
CA MET A 195 12.48 26.56 -10.07
C MET A 195 12.94 27.55 -11.15
N LEU A 196 12.40 28.78 -11.15
CA LEU A 196 12.82 29.82 -12.08
C LEU A 196 14.31 30.20 -11.87
N ILE A 197 14.75 30.33 -10.62
CA ILE A 197 16.17 30.59 -10.29
C ILE A 197 17.06 29.45 -10.80
N TYR A 198 16.63 28.19 -10.64
CA TYR A 198 17.37 27.04 -11.17
C TYR A 198 17.49 27.08 -12.69
N ILE A 199 16.41 27.40 -13.42
CA ILE A 199 16.45 27.53 -14.90
C ILE A 199 17.44 28.61 -15.33
N ILE A 200 17.53 29.72 -14.59
CA ILE A 200 18.51 30.79 -14.85
C ILE A 200 19.94 30.27 -14.64
N PHE A 201 20.21 29.59 -13.51
CA PHE A 201 21.54 29.00 -13.27
C PHE A 201 21.92 27.95 -14.31
N LEU A 202 20.95 27.15 -14.76
CA LEU A 202 21.12 26.18 -15.83
C LEU A 202 21.54 26.85 -17.13
N ALA A 203 20.80 27.88 -17.56
CA ALA A 203 21.11 28.63 -18.78
C ALA A 203 22.49 29.29 -18.73
N VAL A 204 22.87 29.88 -17.57
CA VAL A 204 24.20 30.49 -17.38
C VAL A 204 25.31 29.45 -17.45
N THR A 205 25.17 28.33 -16.73
CA THR A 205 26.18 27.26 -16.66
C THR A 205 26.42 26.64 -18.03
N VAL A 206 25.34 26.28 -18.73
CA VAL A 206 25.43 25.73 -20.09
C VAL A 206 25.98 26.76 -21.08
N GLY A 207 25.58 28.03 -20.93
CA GLY A 207 26.10 29.13 -21.75
C GLY A 207 27.63 29.28 -21.66
N ILE A 208 28.20 29.21 -20.45
CA ILE A 208 29.67 29.24 -20.26
C ILE A 208 30.33 28.06 -21.00
N GLN A 209 29.76 26.85 -20.89
CA GLN A 209 30.30 25.65 -21.53
C GLN A 209 30.31 25.74 -23.06
N ILE A 210 29.28 26.35 -23.67
CA ILE A 210 29.17 26.49 -25.13
C ILE A 210 30.19 27.50 -25.69
N VAL A 211 30.66 28.45 -24.87
CA VAL A 211 31.65 29.46 -25.29
C VAL A 211 33.06 28.86 -25.39
N THR A 212 33.40 27.84 -24.59
CA THR A 212 34.74 27.23 -24.56
C THR A 212 35.29 26.84 -25.96
N PRO A 213 34.55 26.13 -26.81
CA PRO A 213 35.03 25.76 -28.16
C PRO A 213 35.29 26.95 -29.06
N VAL A 214 34.48 28.02 -28.95
CA VAL A 214 34.67 29.27 -29.70
C VAL A 214 35.93 29.99 -29.22
N TYR A 215 36.17 30.01 -27.90
CA TYR A 215 37.38 30.59 -27.33
C TYR A 215 38.65 29.85 -27.80
N LEU A 216 38.63 28.52 -27.81
CA LEU A 216 39.73 27.70 -28.33
C LEU A 216 40.02 27.97 -29.80
N GLN A 217 38.99 28.24 -30.60
CA GLN A 217 39.15 28.61 -32.01
C GLN A 217 39.85 29.97 -32.16
N LEU A 218 39.41 30.99 -31.41
CA LEU A 218 40.04 32.31 -31.43
C LEU A 218 41.51 32.23 -31.02
N TRP A 219 41.82 31.40 -30.03
CA TRP A 219 43.21 31.12 -29.63
C TRP A 219 44.01 30.43 -30.74
N ALA A 220 43.42 29.47 -31.46
CA ALA A 220 44.08 28.78 -32.57
C ALA A 220 44.39 29.73 -33.73
N GLU A 221 43.46 30.61 -34.11
CA GLU A 221 43.66 31.61 -35.17
C GLU A 221 44.77 32.60 -34.83
N ALA A 222 44.82 33.07 -33.58
CA ALA A 222 45.85 33.99 -33.10
C ALA A 222 47.28 33.42 -33.15
N ASN A 223 47.43 32.10 -33.13
CA ASN A 223 48.74 31.42 -33.16
C ASN A 223 49.15 30.90 -34.56
N SER A 224 48.36 31.17 -35.60
CA SER A 224 48.58 30.65 -36.97
C SER A 224 49.94 31.05 -37.59
N GLY A 225 50.60 32.10 -37.09
CA GLY A 225 51.90 32.58 -37.54
C GLY A 225 53.14 31.96 -36.86
N GLY A 226 52.98 30.93 -36.02
CA GLY A 226 54.10 30.19 -35.39
C GLY A 226 54.86 30.93 -34.28
N THR A 227 54.47 32.17 -33.97
CA THR A 227 54.97 32.93 -32.81
C THR A 227 53.90 32.91 -31.72
N TYR A 228 54.28 32.73 -30.45
CA TYR A 228 53.33 32.66 -29.31
C TYR A 228 53.40 33.91 -28.40
N PRO A 229 53.13 35.12 -28.90
CA PRO A 229 53.34 36.36 -28.14
C PRO A 229 52.40 36.53 -26.93
N HIS A 230 51.23 35.88 -26.93
CA HIS A 230 50.18 36.05 -25.91
C HIS A 230 49.76 34.74 -25.21
N LEU A 231 50.66 33.75 -25.15
CA LEU A 231 50.36 32.41 -24.61
C LEU A 231 49.73 32.46 -23.21
N GLY A 232 50.29 33.25 -22.30
CA GLY A 232 49.80 33.37 -20.92
C GLY A 232 48.40 34.00 -20.82
N GLN A 233 48.05 34.92 -21.72
CA GLN A 233 46.72 35.57 -21.73
C GLN A 233 45.65 34.59 -22.21
N TYR A 234 45.90 33.87 -23.31
CA TYR A 234 44.95 32.90 -23.83
C TYR A 234 44.78 31.69 -22.90
N LEU A 235 45.88 31.15 -22.36
CA LEU A 235 45.84 30.05 -21.40
C LEU A 235 45.14 30.45 -20.11
N GLY A 236 45.41 31.65 -19.60
CA GLY A 236 44.75 32.20 -18.42
C GLY A 236 43.25 32.43 -18.62
N GLY A 237 42.83 32.92 -19.79
CA GLY A 237 41.42 33.07 -20.11
C GLY A 237 40.68 31.73 -20.27
N TYR A 238 41.31 30.71 -20.88
CA TYR A 238 40.74 29.35 -20.93
C TYR A 238 40.56 28.77 -19.52
N ALA A 239 41.61 28.83 -18.68
CA ALA A 239 41.53 28.39 -17.29
C ALA A 239 40.46 29.16 -16.51
N GLY A 240 40.32 30.47 -16.76
CA GLY A 240 39.27 31.30 -16.16
C GLY A 240 37.85 30.86 -16.54
N ILE A 241 37.61 30.51 -17.81
CA ILE A 241 36.31 30.00 -18.29
C ILE A 241 35.99 28.65 -17.64
N GLU A 242 36.95 27.72 -17.59
CA GLU A 242 36.74 26.39 -16.99
C GLU A 242 36.52 26.46 -15.47
N VAL A 243 37.26 27.32 -14.76
CA VAL A 243 37.03 27.56 -13.33
C VAL A 243 35.66 28.21 -13.11
N ALA A 244 35.27 29.17 -13.96
CA ALA A 244 33.95 29.79 -13.87
C ALA A 244 32.82 28.78 -14.12
N TYR A 245 32.98 27.88 -15.10
CA TYR A 245 32.05 26.79 -15.35
C TYR A 245 31.96 25.85 -14.15
N ALA A 246 33.09 25.41 -13.60
CA ALA A 246 33.11 24.50 -12.45
C ALA A 246 32.42 25.11 -11.22
N ILE A 247 32.65 26.40 -10.95
CA ILE A 247 31.98 27.12 -9.86
C ILE A 247 30.47 27.24 -10.15
N ALA A 248 30.10 27.67 -11.36
CA ALA A 248 28.68 27.83 -11.74
C ALA A 248 27.91 26.51 -11.64
N PHE A 249 28.48 25.42 -12.16
CA PHE A 249 27.90 24.07 -12.08
C PHE A 249 27.76 23.61 -10.63
N THR A 250 28.81 23.79 -9.81
CA THR A 250 28.77 23.39 -8.40
C THR A 250 27.70 24.17 -7.63
N VAL A 251 27.59 25.49 -7.85
CA VAL A 251 26.59 26.34 -7.20
C VAL A 251 25.18 25.96 -7.65
N MET A 252 24.97 25.77 -8.95
CA MET A 252 23.69 25.34 -9.53
C MET A 252 23.25 23.99 -8.96
N PHE A 253 24.14 23.00 -9.00
CA PHE A 253 23.84 21.64 -8.55
C PHE A 253 23.62 21.59 -7.02
N TYR A 254 24.42 22.33 -6.25
CA TYR A 254 24.22 22.47 -4.81
C TYR A 254 22.86 23.12 -4.49
N TYR A 255 22.52 24.22 -5.16
CA TYR A 255 21.22 24.89 -5.01
C TYR A 255 20.07 23.93 -5.31
N PHE A 256 20.20 23.15 -6.39
CA PHE A 256 19.20 22.17 -6.80
C PHE A 256 19.00 21.09 -5.72
N ILE A 257 20.07 20.37 -5.34
CA ILE A 257 20.00 19.24 -4.41
C ILE A 257 19.67 19.66 -2.98
N MET A 258 20.18 20.80 -2.51
CA MET A 258 20.03 21.19 -1.09
C MET A 258 18.79 22.02 -0.80
N ILE A 259 18.17 22.65 -1.81
CA ILE A 259 17.04 23.58 -1.59
C ILE A 259 15.78 23.11 -2.31
N ILE A 260 15.86 22.76 -3.61
CA ILE A 260 14.68 22.39 -4.39
C ILE A 260 14.18 20.99 -3.99
N VAL A 261 15.07 20.01 -3.99
CA VAL A 261 14.69 18.60 -3.76
C VAL A 261 14.05 18.39 -2.38
N PRO A 262 14.63 18.86 -1.25
CA PRO A 262 14.06 18.60 0.08
C PRO A 262 12.72 19.30 0.29
N GLU A 263 12.55 20.51 -0.26
CA GLU A 263 11.27 21.21 -0.18
C GLU A 263 10.17 20.50 -0.97
N ALA A 264 10.48 20.06 -2.20
CA ALA A 264 9.54 19.32 -3.02
C ALA A 264 9.13 18.02 -2.31
N SER A 265 10.10 17.24 -1.83
CA SER A 265 9.89 15.99 -1.09
C SER A 265 8.98 16.19 0.12
N THR A 266 9.32 17.14 1.00
CA THR A 266 8.57 17.36 2.25
C THR A 266 7.13 17.79 2.00
N LYS A 267 6.88 18.67 1.02
CA LYS A 267 5.52 19.10 0.66
C LYS A 267 4.70 18.01 -0.03
N LEU A 268 5.30 17.27 -0.97
CA LEU A 268 4.62 16.18 -1.67
C LEU A 268 4.28 15.03 -0.71
N HIS A 269 5.21 14.68 0.20
CA HIS A 269 4.97 13.69 1.23
C HIS A 269 3.90 14.15 2.22
N ALA A 270 3.98 15.39 2.72
CA ALA A 270 2.98 15.94 3.64
C ALA A 270 1.58 15.98 3.02
N GLY A 271 1.47 16.44 1.77
CA GLY A 271 0.19 16.46 1.04
C GLY A 271 -0.39 15.06 0.83
N GLN A 272 0.47 14.07 0.55
CA GLN A 272 0.04 12.68 0.43
C GLN A 272 -0.44 12.09 1.76
N VAL A 273 0.28 12.34 2.86
CA VAL A 273 -0.13 11.90 4.20
C VAL A 273 -1.47 12.53 4.59
N GLU A 274 -1.60 13.84 4.41
CA GLU A 274 -2.82 14.57 4.74
C GLU A 274 -4.03 14.06 3.93
N ALA A 275 -3.87 13.87 2.62
CA ALA A 275 -4.93 13.37 1.77
C ALA A 275 -5.38 11.96 2.19
N VAL A 276 -4.45 11.02 2.38
CA VAL A 276 -4.76 9.64 2.79
C VAL A 276 -5.41 9.58 4.17
N MET A 277 -4.96 10.39 5.12
CA MET A 277 -5.52 10.41 6.48
C MET A 277 -6.95 10.97 6.52
N ASN A 278 -7.33 11.78 5.53
CA ASN A 278 -8.67 12.37 5.40
C ASN A 278 -9.64 11.50 4.55
N GLU A 279 -9.19 10.37 4.02
CA GLU A 279 -10.04 9.46 3.26
C GLU A 279 -10.96 8.60 4.16
N PRO A 280 -12.17 8.25 3.68
CA PRO A 280 -13.07 7.35 4.41
C PRO A 280 -12.53 5.91 4.50
N MET A 281 -13.04 5.14 5.46
CA MET A 281 -12.69 3.71 5.62
C MET A 281 -12.90 2.87 4.36
N SER A 282 -13.85 3.23 3.49
CA SER A 282 -14.07 2.57 2.21
C SER A 282 -12.84 2.58 1.28
N PHE A 283 -11.99 3.60 1.38
CA PHE A 283 -10.74 3.66 0.65
C PHE A 283 -9.76 2.58 1.12
N PHE A 284 -9.67 2.37 2.44
CA PHE A 284 -8.79 1.38 3.07
C PHE A 284 -9.30 -0.06 2.88
N ASP A 285 -10.61 -0.26 2.76
CA ASP A 285 -11.18 -1.56 2.41
C ASP A 285 -10.94 -1.91 0.92
N GLY A 286 -10.95 -0.90 0.04
CA GLY A 286 -10.72 -1.06 -1.40
C GLY A 286 -9.24 -1.14 -1.80
N THR A 287 -8.34 -0.60 -0.97
CA THR A 287 -6.92 -0.47 -1.28
C THR A 287 -6.09 -1.35 -0.35
N THR A 288 -5.21 -2.18 -0.90
CA THR A 288 -4.35 -3.04 -0.07
C THR A 288 -3.35 -2.21 0.72
N ALA A 289 -3.05 -2.64 1.95
CA ALA A 289 -2.02 -2.03 2.78
C ALA A 289 -0.65 -2.00 2.07
N GLY A 290 -0.32 -3.06 1.31
CA GLY A 290 0.90 -3.11 0.50
C GLY A 290 1.01 -1.97 -0.51
N ARG A 291 -0.09 -1.66 -1.23
CA ARG A 291 -0.13 -0.56 -2.20
C ARG A 291 0.08 0.79 -1.53
N ILE A 292 -0.52 1.01 -0.36
CA ILE A 292 -0.34 2.24 0.42
C ILE A 292 1.14 2.35 0.87
N ILE A 293 1.72 1.28 1.41
CA ILE A 293 3.11 1.24 1.85
C ILE A 293 4.07 1.50 0.69
N SER A 294 3.87 0.86 -0.47
CA SER A 294 4.69 1.08 -1.67
C SER A 294 4.65 2.54 -2.13
N ARG A 295 3.49 3.19 -2.04
CA ARG A 295 3.30 4.61 -2.37
C ARG A 295 4.04 5.55 -1.40
N PHE A 296 4.09 5.24 -0.10
CA PHE A 296 4.82 6.03 0.90
C PHE A 296 6.31 5.70 1.01
N SER A 297 6.76 4.57 0.48
CA SER A 297 8.17 4.13 0.54
C SER A 297 8.87 4.24 -0.81
N GLN A 298 8.44 3.43 -1.79
CA GLN A 298 9.12 3.31 -3.08
C GLN A 298 8.89 4.53 -3.97
N ASP A 299 7.66 5.01 -4.09
CA ASP A 299 7.40 6.18 -4.95
C ASP A 299 7.99 7.47 -4.35
N ILE A 300 8.00 7.60 -3.02
CA ILE A 300 8.69 8.69 -2.32
C ILE A 300 10.21 8.60 -2.53
N PHE A 301 10.80 7.42 -2.46
CA PHE A 301 12.22 7.24 -2.76
C PHE A 301 12.57 7.68 -4.20
N ILE A 302 11.72 7.33 -5.18
CA ILE A 302 11.89 7.77 -6.57
C ILE A 302 11.78 9.30 -6.67
N LEU A 303 10.82 9.91 -5.96
CA LEU A 303 10.64 11.36 -5.90
C LEU A 303 11.82 12.10 -5.25
N ASP A 304 12.48 11.47 -4.28
CA ASP A 304 13.59 12.05 -3.52
C ASP A 304 14.92 11.96 -4.27
N PHE A 305 15.16 10.85 -4.98
CA PHE A 305 16.48 10.55 -5.53
C PHE A 305 16.51 10.40 -7.05
N GLU A 306 15.58 9.64 -7.64
CA GLU A 306 15.66 9.31 -9.08
C GLU A 306 15.08 10.40 -9.97
N PHE A 307 13.88 10.89 -9.65
CA PHE A 307 13.20 11.92 -10.42
C PHE A 307 13.98 13.24 -10.49
N PRO A 308 14.53 13.78 -9.37
CA PRO A 308 15.24 15.05 -9.43
C PRO A 308 16.53 14.97 -10.25
N LEU A 309 17.28 13.86 -10.12
CA LEU A 309 18.50 13.64 -10.92
C LEU A 309 18.15 13.51 -12.40
N ALA A 310 17.13 12.71 -12.75
CA ALA A 310 16.68 12.58 -14.13
C ALA A 310 16.19 13.92 -14.71
N MET A 311 15.50 14.75 -13.90
CA MET A 311 15.05 16.08 -14.30
C MET A 311 16.23 17.03 -14.54
N HIS A 312 17.24 16.99 -13.66
CA HIS A 312 18.45 17.77 -13.82
C HIS A 312 19.20 17.38 -15.10
N ASP A 313 19.44 16.08 -15.31
CA ASP A 313 20.21 15.58 -16.44
C ASP A 313 19.49 15.83 -17.76
N ALA A 314 18.18 15.59 -17.82
CA ALA A 314 17.38 15.90 -19.01
C ALA A 314 17.36 17.39 -19.30
N GLY A 315 17.18 18.24 -18.27
CA GLY A 315 17.22 19.69 -18.42
C GLY A 315 18.57 20.21 -18.92
N TYR A 316 19.66 19.69 -18.36
CA TYR A 316 21.03 20.03 -18.71
C TYR A 316 21.35 19.64 -20.16
N GLU A 317 21.12 18.39 -20.53
CA GLU A 317 21.46 17.88 -21.86
C GLU A 317 20.56 18.49 -22.94
N CYS A 318 19.28 18.74 -22.66
CA CYS A 318 18.40 19.45 -23.59
C CYS A 318 18.89 20.88 -23.85
N THR A 319 19.22 21.62 -22.79
CA THR A 319 19.74 23.00 -22.92
C THR A 319 21.06 23.03 -23.69
N ARG A 320 21.93 22.05 -23.43
CA ARG A 320 23.22 21.87 -24.14
C ARG A 320 23.03 21.54 -25.62
N LEU A 321 22.06 20.68 -25.96
CA LEU A 321 21.69 20.37 -27.34
C LEU A 321 21.19 21.61 -28.09
N PHE A 322 20.30 22.40 -27.47
CA PHE A 322 19.82 23.65 -28.04
C PHE A 322 20.96 24.63 -28.29
N GLY A 323 21.84 24.81 -27.31
CA GLY A 323 22.98 25.72 -27.42
C GLY A 323 24.02 25.29 -28.47
N SER A 324 24.38 24.01 -28.52
CA SER A 324 25.27 23.45 -29.56
C SER A 324 24.67 23.59 -30.96
N THR A 325 23.36 23.36 -31.08
CA THR A 325 22.62 23.56 -32.34
C THR A 325 22.67 25.01 -32.81
N ILE A 326 22.46 25.99 -31.92
CA ILE A 326 22.54 27.41 -32.25
C ILE A 326 23.93 27.76 -32.79
N LEU A 327 25.00 27.29 -32.13
CA LEU A 327 26.37 27.53 -32.56
C LEU A 327 26.66 26.92 -33.94
N MET A 328 26.17 25.70 -34.17
CA MET A 328 26.33 24.99 -35.44
C MET A 328 25.58 25.67 -36.60
N VAL A 329 24.36 26.17 -36.35
CA VAL A 329 23.58 26.93 -37.34
C VAL A 329 24.25 28.28 -37.64
N ALA A 330 24.82 28.94 -36.63
CA ALA A 330 25.58 30.17 -36.82
C ALA A 330 26.82 29.96 -37.70
N ALA A 331 27.50 28.82 -37.56
CA ALA A 331 28.63 28.45 -38.40
C ALA A 331 28.21 28.06 -39.82
N VAL A 332 27.16 27.23 -39.96
CA VAL A 332 26.66 26.71 -41.24
C VAL A 332 25.12 26.75 -41.30
N PRO A 333 24.53 27.83 -41.86
CA PRO A 333 23.06 28.02 -41.86
C PRO A 333 22.26 26.91 -42.57
N TYR A 334 22.86 26.21 -43.54
CA TYR A 334 22.20 25.14 -44.30
C TYR A 334 22.01 23.84 -43.50
N LEU A 335 22.64 23.69 -42.32
CA LEU A 335 22.51 22.50 -41.46
C LEU A 335 21.14 22.38 -40.78
N VAL A 336 20.30 23.42 -40.84
CA VAL A 336 18.94 23.39 -40.28
C VAL A 336 18.10 22.26 -40.89
N ILE A 337 18.23 22.01 -42.20
CA ILE A 337 17.44 20.99 -42.92
C ILE A 337 17.73 19.57 -42.41
N PRO A 338 19.00 19.08 -42.39
CA PRO A 338 19.30 17.77 -41.83
C PRO A 338 19.01 17.70 -40.34
N LEU A 339 19.20 18.78 -39.57
CA LEU A 339 18.91 18.78 -38.15
C LEU A 339 17.41 18.61 -37.84
N ILE A 340 16.53 19.24 -38.63
CA ILE A 340 15.07 19.00 -38.55
C ILE A 340 14.73 17.55 -38.86
N PHE A 341 15.38 16.95 -39.86
CA PHE A 341 15.16 15.54 -40.18
C PHE A 341 15.59 14.62 -39.03
N VAL A 342 16.76 14.88 -38.43
CA VAL A 342 17.25 14.14 -37.26
C VAL A 342 16.28 14.28 -36.08
N ALA A 343 15.84 15.51 -35.77
CA ALA A 343 14.86 15.77 -34.71
C ALA A 343 13.53 15.05 -34.97
N PHE A 344 13.04 15.04 -36.21
CA PHE A 344 11.82 14.34 -36.59
C PHE A 344 11.96 12.81 -36.45
N THR A 345 13.07 12.23 -36.89
CA THR A 345 13.32 10.79 -36.71
C THR A 345 13.48 10.42 -35.24
N GLY A 346 14.18 11.25 -34.45
CA GLY A 346 14.30 11.08 -33.00
C GLY A 346 12.95 11.13 -32.31
N TYR A 347 12.09 12.07 -32.68
CA TYR A 347 10.72 12.16 -32.16
C TYR A 347 9.88 10.92 -32.49
N LEU A 348 9.95 10.40 -33.73
CA LEU A 348 9.22 9.18 -34.10
C LEU A 348 9.69 7.95 -33.33
N VAL A 349 10.99 7.85 -33.07
CA VAL A 349 11.58 6.76 -32.30
C VAL A 349 11.20 6.89 -30.82
N GLN A 350 11.24 8.09 -30.27
CA GLN A 350 10.79 8.38 -28.91
C GLN A 350 9.32 8.03 -28.73
N LEU A 351 8.45 8.37 -29.69
CA LEU A 351 7.02 8.06 -29.65
C LEU A 351 6.75 6.55 -29.57
N LYS A 352 7.51 5.74 -30.33
CA LYS A 352 7.41 4.28 -30.27
C LYS A 352 7.94 3.71 -28.95
N PHE A 353 9.06 4.23 -28.46
CA PHE A 353 9.69 3.77 -27.22
C PHE A 353 8.86 4.12 -25.98
N TYR A 354 8.29 5.33 -25.97
CA TYR A 354 7.37 5.82 -24.97
C TYR A 354 6.15 4.91 -24.85
N LEU A 355 5.48 4.59 -25.98
CA LEU A 355 4.32 3.70 -25.97
C LEU A 355 4.68 2.33 -25.37
N VAL A 356 5.76 1.71 -25.83
CA VAL A 356 6.15 0.36 -25.37
C VAL A 356 6.55 0.36 -23.89
N SER A 357 7.34 1.34 -23.45
CA SER A 357 7.81 1.42 -22.06
C SER A 357 6.68 1.76 -21.10
N TYR A 358 5.76 2.65 -21.48
CA TYR A 358 4.58 3.00 -20.69
C TYR A 358 3.63 1.80 -20.54
N PHE A 359 3.36 1.08 -21.64
CA PHE A 359 2.52 -0.12 -21.61
C PHE A 359 3.13 -1.22 -20.72
N GLU A 360 4.44 -1.50 -20.80
CA GLU A 360 5.06 -2.54 -19.97
C GLU A 360 5.16 -2.17 -18.48
N THR A 361 5.41 -0.90 -18.16
CA THR A 361 5.52 -0.42 -16.76
C THR A 361 4.16 -0.40 -16.05
N THR A 362 3.09 -0.11 -16.79
CA THR A 362 1.73 -0.02 -16.25
C THR A 362 1.02 -1.37 -16.22
N SER A 363 1.24 -2.23 -17.23
CA SER A 363 0.54 -3.53 -17.34
C SER A 363 1.23 -4.70 -16.62
N SER A 364 2.56 -4.66 -16.39
CA SER A 364 3.30 -5.89 -16.01
C SER A 364 4.28 -5.78 -14.83
N THR A 365 4.48 -4.61 -14.21
CA THR A 365 5.52 -4.47 -13.16
C THR A 365 5.03 -4.00 -11.79
N GLY A 366 3.91 -3.28 -11.69
CA GLY A 366 3.36 -2.86 -10.39
C GLY A 366 3.04 -4.03 -9.44
N PRO A 367 2.24 -5.03 -9.86
CA PRO A 367 1.93 -6.20 -9.03
C PRO A 367 3.08 -7.21 -8.92
N TYR A 368 3.99 -7.23 -9.90
CA TYR A 368 5.09 -8.21 -9.95
C TYR A 368 6.27 -7.80 -9.07
N LEU A 369 6.61 -6.51 -8.98
CA LEU A 369 7.70 -6.03 -8.12
C LEU A 369 7.35 -6.15 -6.63
N GLU A 370 6.12 -5.85 -6.20
CA GLU A 370 5.67 -6.09 -4.81
C GLU A 370 5.81 -7.58 -4.40
N GLY A 371 5.50 -8.50 -5.32
CA GLY A 371 5.69 -9.94 -5.08
C GLY A 371 7.14 -10.42 -5.12
N THR A 372 8.06 -9.64 -5.70
CA THR A 372 9.47 -10.02 -5.90
C THR A 372 10.32 -9.74 -4.66
N PHE A 373 10.01 -8.68 -3.90
CA PHE A 373 10.77 -8.31 -2.71
C PHE A 373 10.47 -9.16 -1.46
N ILE A 374 9.33 -9.87 -1.43
CA ILE A 374 8.86 -10.58 -0.22
C ILE A 374 9.12 -12.10 -0.28
N HIS A 375 9.27 -12.70 -1.48
CA HIS A 375 9.38 -14.17 -1.61
C HIS A 375 10.63 -14.63 -2.36
N PRO A 376 11.47 -15.53 -1.76
CA PRO A 376 12.61 -16.18 -2.43
C PRO A 376 12.26 -16.95 -3.72
N VAL A 377 10.98 -17.31 -3.89
CA VAL A 377 10.45 -18.13 -4.99
C VAL A 377 10.27 -17.32 -6.30
N SER A 378 10.27 -15.99 -6.24
CA SER A 378 10.02 -15.10 -7.39
C SER A 378 11.22 -14.93 -8.34
N ARG A 379 12.39 -15.49 -7.99
CA ARG A 379 13.64 -15.38 -8.76
C ARG A 379 13.70 -16.28 -10.01
N ASN A 380 12.56 -16.58 -10.63
CA ASN A 380 12.48 -17.43 -11.82
C ASN A 380 12.53 -16.62 -13.12
N ILE A 381 13.76 -16.36 -13.58
CA ILE A 381 14.36 -16.39 -14.94
C ILE A 381 13.52 -16.00 -16.18
N GLY A 382 12.23 -16.35 -16.28
CA GLY A 382 11.43 -16.20 -17.51
C GLY A 382 10.96 -14.78 -17.82
N ALA A 383 10.52 -14.02 -16.81
CA ALA A 383 10.08 -12.62 -17.00
C ALA A 383 11.26 -11.68 -17.27
N GLN A 384 12.41 -11.96 -16.67
CA GLN A 384 13.65 -11.21 -16.92
C GLN A 384 14.11 -11.37 -18.38
N GLN A 385 14.02 -12.58 -18.93
CA GLN A 385 14.46 -12.88 -20.30
C GLN A 385 13.60 -12.23 -21.40
N SER A 386 12.29 -12.08 -21.20
CA SER A 386 11.44 -11.38 -22.19
C SER A 386 11.69 -9.87 -22.19
N ILE A 387 11.92 -9.28 -21.02
CA ILE A 387 12.27 -7.86 -20.87
C ILE A 387 13.62 -7.56 -21.52
N ASP A 388 14.61 -8.44 -21.33
CA ASP A 388 15.95 -8.26 -21.91
C ASP A 388 15.92 -8.38 -23.45
N ASN A 389 15.19 -9.34 -24.03
CA ASN A 389 15.14 -9.53 -25.49
C ASN A 389 14.46 -8.37 -26.23
N THR A 390 13.40 -7.78 -25.67
CA THR A 390 12.71 -6.64 -26.27
C THR A 390 13.56 -5.36 -26.18
N ARG A 391 14.28 -5.17 -25.07
CA ARG A 391 15.26 -4.09 -24.89
C ARG A 391 16.38 -4.17 -25.93
N HIS A 392 16.95 -5.36 -26.15
CA HIS A 392 18.03 -5.56 -27.12
C HIS A 392 17.60 -5.32 -28.58
N THR A 393 16.41 -5.78 -28.96
CA THR A 393 15.92 -5.64 -30.34
C THR A 393 15.67 -4.16 -30.69
N SER A 394 15.09 -3.41 -29.76
CA SER A 394 14.74 -1.99 -29.94
C SER A 394 15.97 -1.06 -29.88
N ALA A 395 16.90 -1.31 -28.95
CA ALA A 395 18.17 -0.58 -28.86
C ALA A 395 19.01 -0.72 -30.16
N SER A 396 18.93 -1.87 -30.82
CA SER A 396 19.67 -2.13 -32.07
C SER A 396 19.16 -1.32 -33.27
N VAL A 397 17.85 -1.04 -33.34
CA VAL A 397 17.24 -0.21 -34.40
C VAL A 397 17.56 1.26 -34.17
N PHE A 398 17.55 1.68 -32.90
CA PHE A 398 17.89 3.04 -32.48
C PHE A 398 19.34 3.40 -32.81
N TYR A 399 20.29 2.56 -32.38
CA TYR A 399 21.71 2.77 -32.63
C TYR A 399 22.03 2.90 -34.12
N LYS A 400 21.29 2.15 -34.97
CA LYS A 400 21.41 2.25 -36.44
C LYS A 400 20.84 3.56 -37.00
N ALA A 401 19.75 4.07 -36.46
CA ALA A 401 19.16 5.35 -36.89
C ALA A 401 20.04 6.55 -36.47
N GLU A 402 20.58 6.51 -35.25
CA GLU A 402 21.51 7.51 -34.72
C GLU A 402 22.82 7.56 -35.53
N LEU A 403 23.42 6.40 -35.81
CA LEU A 403 24.63 6.31 -36.63
C LEU A 403 24.40 6.87 -38.05
N LEU A 404 23.22 6.64 -38.64
CA LEU A 404 22.85 7.18 -39.95
C LEU A 404 22.70 8.70 -39.89
N ALA A 405 22.01 9.23 -38.88
CA ALA A 405 21.86 10.66 -38.64
C ALA A 405 23.21 11.36 -38.50
N THR A 406 24.11 10.86 -37.64
CA THR A 406 25.45 11.44 -37.44
C THR A 406 26.30 11.39 -38.71
N CYS A 407 26.21 10.29 -39.46
CA CYS A 407 26.89 10.19 -40.76
C CYS A 407 26.37 11.24 -41.76
N THR A 408 25.07 11.55 -41.76
CA THR A 408 24.52 12.59 -42.66
C THR A 408 24.93 14.00 -42.26
N VAL A 409 24.91 14.33 -40.96
CA VAL A 409 25.34 15.64 -40.45
C VAL A 409 26.83 15.85 -40.71
N SER A 410 27.66 14.85 -40.41
CA SER A 410 29.11 14.91 -40.64
C SER A 410 29.45 15.06 -42.13
N LYS A 411 28.74 14.35 -43.03
CA LYS A 411 28.90 14.51 -44.49
C LYS A 411 28.47 15.89 -44.98
N ALA A 412 27.41 16.48 -44.41
CA ALA A 412 26.95 17.82 -44.75
C ALA A 412 27.96 18.90 -44.35
N VAL A 413 28.57 18.77 -43.16
CA VAL A 413 29.65 19.66 -42.70
C VAL A 413 30.88 19.55 -43.59
N LEU A 414 31.33 18.33 -43.91
CA LEU A 414 32.47 18.10 -44.81
C LEU A 414 32.20 18.62 -46.24
N PHE A 415 30.98 18.48 -46.74
CA PHE A 415 30.58 19.02 -48.04
C PHE A 415 30.58 20.55 -48.05
N HIS A 416 30.15 21.20 -46.97
CA HIS A 416 30.21 22.65 -46.83
C HIS A 416 31.65 23.16 -46.75
N GLN A 417 32.52 22.45 -46.00
CA GLN A 417 33.95 22.72 -45.95
C GLN A 417 34.57 22.66 -47.36
N TYR A 418 34.28 21.60 -48.11
CA TYR A 418 34.75 21.44 -49.48
C TYR A 418 34.32 22.61 -50.38
N ARG A 419 33.05 23.04 -50.30
CA ARG A 419 32.56 24.19 -51.06
C ARG A 419 33.29 25.49 -50.73
N LEU A 420 33.60 25.74 -49.46
CA LEU A 420 34.28 26.97 -49.04
C LEU A 420 35.76 26.99 -49.44
N THR A 421 36.45 25.85 -49.33
CA THR A 421 37.84 25.71 -49.82
C THR A 421 37.92 25.88 -51.34
N VAL A 422 36.95 25.35 -52.10
CA VAL A 422 36.88 25.51 -53.56
C VAL A 422 36.47 26.94 -53.97
N ALA A 423 35.67 27.64 -53.16
CA ALA A 423 35.25 29.02 -53.41
C ALA A 423 36.30 30.07 -53.02
N GLY A 424 37.45 29.69 -52.44
CA GLY A 424 38.56 30.59 -52.13
C GLY A 424 38.27 31.61 -51.03
N ASN A 425 37.35 31.30 -50.11
CA ASN A 425 36.89 32.24 -49.09
C ASN A 425 37.52 31.93 -47.72
N ASP A 426 38.73 32.44 -47.47
CA ASP A 426 39.57 32.09 -46.31
C ASP A 426 39.01 32.57 -44.94
N ASN A 427 38.08 33.54 -44.94
CA ASN A 427 37.65 34.24 -43.72
C ASN A 427 36.76 33.44 -42.73
N ARG A 428 36.52 32.14 -42.97
CA ARG A 428 35.65 31.31 -42.09
C ARG A 428 36.21 29.94 -41.73
N ILE A 429 37.48 29.66 -42.03
CA ILE A 429 38.06 28.32 -41.85
C ILE A 429 38.04 27.86 -40.38
N GLY A 430 38.27 28.76 -39.42
CA GLY A 430 38.23 28.41 -37.99
C GLY A 430 36.83 28.06 -37.48
N LEU A 431 35.79 28.80 -37.91
CA LEU A 431 34.39 28.58 -37.49
C LEU A 431 33.87 27.21 -37.97
N LEU A 432 34.39 26.75 -39.11
CA LEU A 432 34.07 25.43 -39.64
C LEU A 432 34.75 24.31 -38.86
N ALA A 433 35.95 24.54 -38.32
CA ALA A 433 36.61 23.59 -37.43
C ALA A 433 35.81 23.39 -36.14
N VAL A 434 35.27 24.47 -35.56
CA VAL A 434 34.35 24.38 -34.42
C VAL A 434 33.08 23.63 -34.78
N ALA A 435 32.48 23.90 -35.95
CA ALA A 435 31.31 23.17 -36.40
C ALA A 435 31.59 21.66 -36.59
N LEU A 436 32.79 21.29 -37.06
CA LEU A 436 33.19 19.90 -37.21
C LEU A 436 33.37 19.20 -35.86
N THR A 437 34.03 19.85 -34.90
CA THR A 437 34.16 19.31 -33.54
C THR A 437 32.81 19.18 -32.85
N GLN A 438 31.92 20.17 -33.01
CA GLN A 438 30.56 20.13 -32.48
C GLN A 438 29.70 19.03 -33.13
N ALA A 439 29.88 18.77 -34.43
CA ALA A 439 29.15 17.69 -35.12
C ALA A 439 29.47 16.30 -34.56
N VAL A 440 30.71 16.07 -34.10
CA VAL A 440 31.09 14.83 -33.42
C VAL A 440 30.44 14.77 -32.04
N SER A 441 30.52 15.85 -31.25
CA SER A 441 29.90 15.91 -29.91
C SER A 441 28.37 15.85 -29.94
N LEU A 442 27.74 16.26 -31.05
CA LEU A 442 26.29 16.23 -31.22
C LEU A 442 25.73 14.81 -31.11
N GLN A 443 26.47 13.80 -31.57
CA GLN A 443 26.07 12.40 -31.42
C GLN A 443 25.91 12.04 -29.95
N ASP A 444 26.94 12.29 -29.14
CA ASP A 444 26.94 11.97 -27.72
C ASP A 444 25.85 12.76 -26.98
N ILE A 445 25.65 14.03 -27.33
CA ILE A 445 24.59 14.88 -26.75
C ILE A 445 23.20 14.31 -27.06
N ILE A 446 22.93 13.91 -28.31
CA ILE A 446 21.64 13.33 -28.69
C ILE A 446 21.38 12.03 -27.92
N ASN A 447 22.39 11.18 -27.77
CA ASN A 447 22.28 9.95 -26.99
C ASN A 447 21.97 10.24 -25.51
N LEU A 448 22.68 11.19 -24.91
CA LEU A 448 22.48 11.61 -23.53
C LEU A 448 21.10 12.26 -23.31
N VAL A 449 20.61 13.07 -24.25
CA VAL A 449 19.25 13.63 -24.19
C VAL A 449 18.20 12.51 -24.21
N LEU A 450 18.34 11.53 -25.10
CA LEU A 450 17.33 10.48 -25.25
C LEU A 450 17.33 9.54 -24.04
N THR A 451 18.50 9.21 -23.50
CA THR A 451 18.61 8.39 -22.28
C THR A 451 18.11 9.13 -21.04
N SER A 452 18.52 10.38 -20.83
CA SER A 452 18.05 11.21 -19.69
C SER A 452 16.56 11.51 -19.77
N TRP A 453 16.01 11.80 -20.96
CA TRP A 453 14.57 12.00 -21.14
C TRP A 453 13.78 10.73 -20.81
N THR A 454 14.27 9.57 -21.24
CA THR A 454 13.63 8.28 -20.93
C THR A 454 13.63 8.01 -19.43
N GLN A 455 14.73 8.29 -18.74
CA GLN A 455 14.79 8.16 -17.27
C GLN A 455 13.83 9.12 -16.58
N LEU A 456 13.71 10.36 -17.07
CA LEU A 456 12.78 11.34 -16.54
C LEU A 456 11.32 10.87 -16.65
N GLU A 457 10.92 10.32 -17.80
CA GLU A 457 9.57 9.79 -18.01
C GLU A 457 9.26 8.59 -17.11
N ILE A 458 10.22 7.66 -16.93
CA ILE A 458 10.05 6.52 -16.02
C ILE A 458 9.85 7.01 -14.58
N ALA A 459 10.67 7.96 -14.13
CA ALA A 459 10.57 8.51 -12.80
C ALA A 459 9.30 9.38 -12.60
N ALA A 460 8.80 10.02 -13.67
CA ALA A 460 7.59 10.84 -13.64
C ALA A 460 6.32 10.02 -13.30
N VAL A 461 6.30 8.72 -13.56
CA VAL A 461 5.19 7.83 -13.18
C VAL A 461 4.98 7.82 -11.65
N ALA A 462 6.05 7.90 -10.85
CA ALA A 462 5.94 7.98 -9.39
C ALA A 462 5.31 9.32 -8.95
N VAL A 463 5.66 10.42 -9.63
CA VAL A 463 5.06 11.74 -9.40
C VAL A 463 3.57 11.74 -9.74
N GLU A 464 3.18 11.09 -10.84
CA GLU A 464 1.77 10.97 -11.25
C GLU A 464 0.96 10.19 -10.20
N ARG A 465 1.50 9.08 -9.71
CA ARG A 465 0.89 8.30 -8.61
C ARG A 465 0.79 9.08 -7.31
N ASN A 466 1.78 9.93 -6.99
CA ASN A 466 1.69 10.82 -5.84
C ASN A 466 0.60 11.87 -6.05
N LEU A 467 0.47 12.43 -7.25
CA LEU A 467 -0.61 13.37 -7.60
C LEU A 467 -2.00 12.72 -7.48
N GLU A 468 -2.17 11.46 -7.89
CA GLU A 468 -3.41 10.70 -7.69
C GLU A 468 -3.81 10.66 -6.21
N PHE A 469 -2.86 10.38 -5.33
CA PHE A 469 -3.10 10.32 -3.88
C PHE A 469 -3.31 11.69 -3.25
N THR A 470 -2.65 12.72 -3.77
CA THR A 470 -2.81 14.10 -3.26
C THR A 470 -4.14 14.72 -3.68
N ASN A 471 -4.69 14.30 -4.83
CA ASN A 471 -5.98 14.76 -5.35
C ASN A 471 -7.18 13.93 -4.87
N LEU A 472 -6.99 13.02 -3.91
CA LEU A 472 -8.11 12.32 -3.29
C LEU A 472 -9.03 13.37 -2.65
N GLU A 473 -10.32 13.35 -3.00
CA GLU A 473 -11.27 14.36 -2.55
C GLU A 473 -11.50 14.24 -1.04
N PRO A 474 -11.05 15.21 -0.22
CA PRO A 474 -11.11 15.05 1.22
C PRO A 474 -12.57 15.07 1.70
N LYS A 475 -13.11 13.90 2.06
CA LYS A 475 -14.48 13.79 2.60
C LYS A 475 -14.60 14.32 4.04
N GLU A 476 -13.49 14.70 4.67
CA GLU A 476 -13.50 15.29 6.03
C GLU A 476 -13.72 16.81 6.06
N GLN A 477 -13.89 17.49 4.92
CA GLN A 477 -14.12 18.94 4.91
C GLN A 477 -15.38 19.33 5.71
N SER A 478 -15.15 20.27 6.63
CA SER A 478 -16.10 20.83 7.59
C SER A 478 -17.37 21.34 6.91
N LEU A 479 -18.52 20.83 7.33
CA LEU A 479 -19.80 21.44 6.98
C LEU A 479 -19.91 22.82 7.64
N ASP A 480 -20.47 23.78 6.90
CA ASP A 480 -20.55 25.22 7.20
C ASP A 480 -21.33 25.61 8.47
N GLN A 481 -21.81 24.64 9.25
CA GLN A 481 -22.49 24.87 10.53
C GLN A 481 -21.51 24.52 11.65
N GLY A 482 -20.98 25.56 12.28
CA GLY A 482 -19.92 25.44 13.30
C GLY A 482 -20.23 24.42 14.39
N ASP A 483 -19.15 23.86 14.96
CA ASP A 483 -19.24 22.82 15.98
C ASP A 483 -20.13 23.26 17.17
N PRO A 484 -20.88 22.31 17.77
CA PRO A 484 -21.70 22.58 18.94
C PRO A 484 -20.83 23.04 20.13
N ALA A 485 -21.45 23.64 21.15
CA ALA A 485 -20.76 24.20 22.31
C ALA A 485 -19.76 23.22 22.94
N ASP A 486 -18.67 23.73 23.54
CA ASP A 486 -17.55 22.95 24.11
C ASP A 486 -17.92 21.84 25.11
N LYS A 487 -19.15 21.85 25.64
CA LYS A 487 -19.67 20.86 26.61
C LYS A 487 -20.62 19.84 25.99
N TRP A 488 -20.76 19.80 24.67
CA TRP A 488 -21.53 18.78 23.98
C TRP A 488 -20.70 17.48 23.85
N PRO A 489 -21.28 16.29 24.07
CA PRO A 489 -22.65 16.04 24.52
C PRO A 489 -22.77 16.16 26.04
N SER A 490 -23.94 16.61 26.50
CA SER A 490 -24.22 16.90 27.92
C SER A 490 -24.93 15.73 28.62
N ILE A 491 -25.90 15.12 27.93
CA ILE A 491 -26.76 14.04 28.44
C ILE A 491 -26.34 12.70 27.82
N GLY A 492 -25.97 12.72 26.54
CA GLY A 492 -25.60 11.52 25.79
C GLY A 492 -26.80 10.73 25.28
N GLN A 493 -27.93 11.39 25.01
CA GLN A 493 -29.08 10.75 24.38
C GLN A 493 -28.79 10.52 22.89
N ILE A 494 -29.10 9.33 22.38
CA ILE A 494 -28.82 8.95 20.99
C ILE A 494 -30.11 8.47 20.32
N THR A 495 -30.44 9.04 19.16
CA THR A 495 -31.64 8.67 18.41
C THR A 495 -31.28 8.33 16.96
N PHE A 496 -31.74 7.16 16.52
CA PHE A 496 -31.64 6.65 15.15
C PHE A 496 -33.04 6.67 14.54
N GLU A 497 -33.20 7.30 13.37
CA GLU A 497 -34.47 7.40 12.64
C GLU A 497 -34.29 6.92 11.20
N ASP A 498 -34.96 5.79 10.88
CA ASP A 498 -35.01 5.15 9.55
C ASP A 498 -33.65 4.99 8.86
N ILE A 499 -32.65 4.48 9.59
CA ILE A 499 -31.28 4.40 9.10
C ILE A 499 -31.11 3.27 8.09
N VAL A 500 -30.67 3.63 6.89
CA VAL A 500 -30.25 2.73 5.82
C VAL A 500 -28.77 2.99 5.52
N ALA A 501 -27.95 1.94 5.60
CA ALA A 501 -26.50 2.06 5.42
C ALA A 501 -25.98 1.03 4.41
N ARG A 502 -25.03 1.47 3.58
CA ARG A 502 -24.38 0.66 2.53
C ARG A 502 -22.88 0.86 2.59
N TYR A 503 -22.10 -0.21 2.43
CA TYR A 503 -20.63 -0.10 2.30
C TYR A 503 -20.23 0.42 0.92
N LYS A 504 -21.04 0.15 -0.11
CA LYS A 504 -20.87 0.63 -1.48
C LYS A 504 -22.22 1.02 -2.07
N PRO A 505 -22.30 2.04 -2.93
CA PRO A 505 -23.56 2.49 -3.53
C PRO A 505 -24.29 1.36 -4.29
N ASP A 506 -23.53 0.50 -4.96
CA ASP A 506 -24.04 -0.54 -5.86
C ASP A 506 -24.43 -1.85 -5.16
N VAL A 507 -24.30 -1.92 -3.82
CA VAL A 507 -24.56 -3.14 -3.03
C VAL A 507 -25.83 -2.97 -2.20
N ASP A 508 -26.50 -4.08 -1.95
CA ASP A 508 -27.66 -4.13 -1.08
C ASP A 508 -27.37 -3.56 0.32
N PRO A 509 -28.36 -2.87 0.93
CA PRO A 509 -28.15 -2.19 2.19
C PRO A 509 -27.95 -3.19 3.32
N THR A 510 -26.88 -2.99 4.08
CA THR A 510 -26.56 -3.81 5.25
C THR A 510 -27.47 -3.49 6.43
N LEU A 511 -27.84 -2.22 6.59
CA LEU A 511 -28.87 -1.79 7.56
C LEU A 511 -30.11 -1.35 6.80
N LYS A 512 -31.30 -1.80 7.25
CA LYS A 512 -32.57 -1.65 6.55
C LYS A 512 -33.59 -0.99 7.46
N GLY A 513 -33.62 0.35 7.49
CA GLY A 513 -34.62 1.16 8.18
C GLY A 513 -34.57 1.02 9.71
N ILE A 514 -33.38 1.18 10.29
CA ILE A 514 -33.18 0.99 11.74
C ILE A 514 -33.64 2.24 12.50
N THR A 515 -34.57 2.04 13.45
CA THR A 515 -35.09 3.11 14.31
C THR A 515 -35.04 2.70 15.79
N PHE A 516 -34.30 3.45 16.61
CA PHE A 516 -34.31 3.28 18.07
C PHE A 516 -33.79 4.53 18.79
N ASN A 517 -34.19 4.68 20.05
CA ASN A 517 -33.71 5.73 20.95
C ASN A 517 -33.00 5.10 22.15
N VAL A 518 -31.94 5.76 22.61
CA VAL A 518 -31.13 5.42 23.79
C VAL A 518 -31.14 6.62 24.73
N PRO A 519 -31.82 6.53 25.89
CA PRO A 519 -31.80 7.58 26.89
C PRO A 519 -30.38 7.91 27.38
N GLY A 520 -30.11 9.17 27.74
CA GLY A 520 -28.82 9.54 28.30
C GLY A 520 -28.53 8.85 29.64
N GLY A 521 -27.32 8.34 29.82
CA GLY A 521 -26.90 7.59 31.00
C GLY A 521 -27.43 6.16 31.08
N SER A 522 -28.17 5.69 30.06
CA SER A 522 -28.64 4.31 29.98
C SER A 522 -27.60 3.37 29.38
N LYS A 523 -27.76 2.06 29.63
CA LYS A 523 -26.95 1.01 29.03
C LYS A 523 -27.76 0.21 28.03
N LEU A 524 -27.31 0.19 26.78
CA LEU A 524 -27.90 -0.53 25.66
C LEU A 524 -27.03 -1.73 25.25
N GLY A 525 -27.62 -2.92 25.21
CA GLY A 525 -26.98 -4.11 24.65
C GLY A 525 -27.45 -4.36 23.22
N ILE A 526 -26.53 -4.64 22.30
CA ILE A 526 -26.84 -5.04 20.91
C ILE A 526 -26.34 -6.48 20.71
N CYS A 527 -27.25 -7.39 20.37
CA CYS A 527 -26.92 -8.79 20.11
C CYS A 527 -27.56 -9.29 18.80
N GLY A 528 -27.10 -10.44 18.31
CA GLY A 528 -27.56 -11.02 17.05
C GLY A 528 -26.51 -11.89 16.38
N ARG A 529 -26.93 -12.66 15.37
CA ARG A 529 -26.04 -13.58 14.62
C ARG A 529 -24.88 -12.85 13.95
N THR A 530 -23.80 -13.56 13.66
CA THR A 530 -22.68 -13.00 12.87
C THR A 530 -23.22 -12.54 11.51
N GLY A 531 -22.79 -11.36 11.05
CA GLY A 531 -23.30 -10.75 9.82
C GLY A 531 -24.64 -10.03 9.91
N SER A 532 -25.26 -9.93 11.10
CA SER A 532 -26.55 -9.24 11.26
C SER A 532 -26.49 -7.71 11.18
N GLY A 533 -25.29 -7.10 11.13
CA GLY A 533 -25.09 -5.65 11.03
C GLY A 533 -24.71 -4.94 12.34
N LYS A 534 -24.34 -5.67 13.40
CA LYS A 534 -23.99 -5.10 14.72
C LYS A 534 -22.85 -4.06 14.65
N SER A 535 -21.69 -4.45 14.11
CA SER A 535 -20.54 -3.55 13.97
C SER A 535 -20.82 -2.41 12.99
N THR A 536 -21.68 -2.63 11.99
CA THR A 536 -22.12 -1.58 11.05
C THR A 536 -22.85 -0.45 11.77
N ILE A 537 -23.61 -0.71 12.84
CA ILE A 537 -24.25 0.34 13.64
C ILE A 537 -23.20 1.26 14.29
N ILE A 538 -22.10 0.69 14.79
CA ILE A 538 -21.00 1.46 15.38
C ILE A 538 -20.34 2.35 14.32
N LEU A 539 -20.05 1.81 13.13
CA LEU A 539 -19.45 2.55 12.04
C LEU A 539 -20.33 3.74 11.60
N VAL A 540 -21.64 3.53 11.54
CA VAL A 540 -22.62 4.56 11.20
C VAL A 540 -22.69 5.64 12.29
N LEU A 541 -22.68 5.27 13.57
CA LEU A 541 -22.65 6.22 14.69
C LEU A 541 -21.41 7.14 14.64
N LEU A 542 -20.26 6.60 14.22
CA LEU A 542 -19.00 7.34 14.08
C LEU A 542 -18.87 8.12 12.75
N ARG A 543 -19.93 8.10 11.91
CA ARG A 543 -19.93 8.62 10.54
C ARG A 543 -18.75 8.10 9.71
N ALA A 544 -18.42 6.82 9.87
CA ALA A 544 -17.46 6.13 9.03
C ALA A 544 -18.09 5.60 7.73
N LEU A 545 -19.41 5.41 7.73
CA LEU A 545 -20.23 5.05 6.56
C LEU A 545 -21.26 6.15 6.28
N ASP A 546 -21.54 6.38 5.00
CA ASP A 546 -22.61 7.28 4.57
C ASP A 546 -23.97 6.56 4.73
N VAL A 547 -24.98 7.30 5.17
CA VAL A 547 -26.30 6.75 5.49
C VAL A 547 -27.44 7.61 4.96
N GLU A 548 -28.55 6.97 4.66
CA GLU A 548 -29.87 7.59 4.49
C GLU A 548 -30.61 7.52 5.83
N GLY A 549 -31.39 8.54 6.14
CA GLY A 549 -32.05 8.72 7.44
C GLY A 549 -31.32 9.71 8.35
N GLU A 550 -31.73 9.80 9.61
CA GLU A 550 -31.23 10.82 10.56
C GLU A 550 -30.73 10.21 11.87
N ILE A 551 -29.53 10.62 12.28
CA ILE A 551 -28.97 10.27 13.59
C ILE A 551 -28.72 11.56 14.36
N SER A 552 -29.21 11.62 15.58
CA SER A 552 -29.03 12.76 16.47
C SER A 552 -28.46 12.36 17.83
N ILE A 553 -27.60 13.22 18.37
CA ILE A 553 -27.06 13.10 19.72
C ILE A 553 -27.42 14.39 20.48
N ASP A 554 -28.09 14.25 21.63
CA ASP A 554 -28.68 15.37 22.40
C ASP A 554 -29.56 16.30 21.54
N ASN A 555 -30.33 15.73 20.60
CA ASN A 555 -31.15 16.43 19.61
C ASN A 555 -30.35 17.27 18.59
N VAL A 556 -29.04 17.06 18.46
CA VAL A 556 -28.21 17.68 17.42
C VAL A 556 -27.91 16.62 16.36
N GLN A 557 -28.22 16.93 15.10
CA GLN A 557 -27.96 16.04 13.96
C GLN A 557 -26.45 15.84 13.78
N ILE A 558 -25.99 14.58 13.81
CA ILE A 558 -24.56 14.29 13.65
C ILE A 558 -24.06 14.65 12.26
N SER A 559 -24.95 14.68 11.26
CA SER A 559 -24.64 15.09 9.88
C SER A 559 -24.13 16.53 9.83
N SER A 560 -24.67 17.43 10.65
CA SER A 560 -24.34 18.86 10.69
C SER A 560 -23.02 19.20 11.40
N ILE A 561 -22.47 18.28 12.20
CA ILE A 561 -21.29 18.52 13.05
C ILE A 561 -20.01 18.06 12.32
N SER A 562 -18.82 18.58 12.67
CA SER A 562 -17.57 18.01 12.18
C SER A 562 -17.36 16.57 12.68
N ARG A 563 -16.83 15.69 11.81
CA ARG A 563 -16.48 14.31 12.19
C ARG A 563 -15.47 14.27 13.34
N ARG A 564 -14.55 15.24 13.39
CA ARG A 564 -13.56 15.38 14.47
C ARG A 564 -14.22 15.67 15.82
N CYS A 565 -15.19 16.60 15.88
CA CYS A 565 -15.93 16.88 17.11
C CYS A 565 -16.72 15.65 17.57
N LEU A 566 -17.43 14.98 16.65
CA LEU A 566 -18.18 13.76 16.94
C LEU A 566 -17.30 12.62 17.49
N ARG A 567 -16.18 12.32 16.82
CA ARG A 567 -15.27 11.22 17.22
C ARG A 567 -14.48 11.55 18.49
N ARG A 568 -14.35 12.84 18.85
CA ARG A 568 -13.80 13.24 20.16
C ARG A 568 -14.81 13.04 21.29
N ALA A 569 -16.10 13.20 20.99
CA ALA A 569 -17.19 13.04 21.95
C ALA A 569 -17.53 11.57 22.28
N VAL A 570 -17.29 10.65 21.33
CA VAL A 570 -17.57 9.22 21.49
C VAL A 570 -16.27 8.45 21.76
N THR A 571 -16.24 7.64 22.81
CA THR A 571 -15.12 6.75 23.10
C THR A 571 -15.46 5.32 22.70
N VAL A 572 -14.57 4.68 21.95
CA VAL A 572 -14.76 3.30 21.44
C VAL A 572 -13.70 2.40 22.04
N VAL A 573 -14.12 1.26 22.57
CA VAL A 573 -13.25 0.15 22.97
C VAL A 573 -13.48 -0.97 21.95
N ALA A 574 -12.52 -1.16 21.06
CA ALA A 574 -12.56 -2.16 20.01
C ALA A 574 -12.28 -3.57 20.54
N GLN A 575 -12.67 -4.58 19.75
CA GLN A 575 -12.42 -6.00 20.03
C GLN A 575 -10.92 -6.32 20.15
N ASP A 576 -10.12 -5.79 19.22
CA ASP A 576 -8.66 -5.91 19.19
C ASP A 576 -8.05 -4.52 19.44
N PRO A 577 -7.67 -4.17 20.68
CA PRO A 577 -7.08 -2.88 21.00
C PRO A 577 -5.76 -2.65 20.29
N LEU A 578 -5.62 -1.49 19.62
CA LEU A 578 -4.36 -1.09 18.99
C LEU A 578 -3.36 -0.63 20.05
N VAL A 579 -2.22 -1.30 20.15
CA VAL A 579 -1.04 -0.81 20.90
C VAL A 579 -0.08 -0.17 19.90
N THR A 580 0.33 1.06 20.15
CA THR A 580 1.28 1.78 19.31
C THR A 580 2.68 1.69 19.88
N ASP A 581 3.70 1.69 19.01
CA ASP A 581 5.09 1.80 19.45
C ASP A 581 5.27 3.10 20.24
N GLY A 582 5.68 2.99 21.50
CA GLY A 582 5.77 4.13 22.43
C GLY A 582 5.66 3.69 23.88
N SER A 583 5.74 4.61 24.82
CA SER A 583 5.62 4.30 26.25
C SER A 583 4.21 3.84 26.65
N VAL A 584 4.07 3.15 27.79
CA VAL A 584 2.76 2.86 28.41
C VAL A 584 1.97 4.16 28.61
N ARG A 585 2.65 5.23 29.01
CA ARG A 585 2.10 6.59 29.16
C ARG A 585 1.53 7.14 27.86
N GLU A 586 2.29 7.16 26.78
CA GLU A 586 1.83 7.66 25.46
C GLU A 586 0.66 6.84 24.92
N ASN A 587 0.67 5.54 25.20
CA ASN A 587 -0.43 4.65 24.88
C ASN A 587 -1.69 4.96 25.71
N LEU A 588 -1.57 5.34 26.99
CA LEU A 588 -2.71 5.71 27.85
C LEU A 588 -3.25 7.11 27.56
N ASP A 589 -2.35 8.08 27.39
CA ASP A 589 -2.63 9.48 27.09
C ASP A 589 -1.80 9.96 25.90
N ILE A 590 -2.42 9.90 24.72
CA ILE A 590 -1.83 10.41 23.47
C ILE A 590 -1.67 11.95 23.52
N THR A 591 -2.46 12.65 24.36
CA THR A 591 -2.41 14.12 24.42
C THR A 591 -1.29 14.66 25.29
N GLY A 592 -0.76 13.84 26.21
CA GLY A 592 0.27 14.22 27.17
C GLY A 592 -0.14 15.32 28.15
N MET A 593 -1.45 15.54 28.35
CA MET A 593 -1.99 16.60 29.22
C MET A 593 -2.32 16.11 30.63
N LEU A 594 -2.46 14.79 30.82
CA LEU A 594 -2.87 14.21 32.09
C LEU A 594 -1.70 14.07 33.06
N SER A 595 -1.99 14.21 34.36
CA SER A 595 -0.99 14.03 35.42
C SER A 595 -0.74 12.56 35.72
N ASP A 596 0.47 12.22 36.16
CA ASP A 596 0.82 10.86 36.59
C ASP A 596 -0.15 10.32 37.65
N SER A 597 -0.62 11.17 38.56
CA SER A 597 -1.59 10.79 39.59
C SER A 597 -2.92 10.33 39.01
N GLU A 598 -3.42 10.98 37.96
CA GLU A 598 -4.67 10.60 37.30
C GLU A 598 -4.50 9.28 36.55
N ILE A 599 -3.37 9.12 35.84
CA ILE A 599 -3.03 7.89 35.13
C ILE A 599 -2.94 6.71 36.12
N TRP A 600 -2.23 6.87 37.23
CA TRP A 600 -2.10 5.82 38.24
C TRP A 600 -3.43 5.48 38.93
N ALA A 601 -4.29 6.47 39.18
CA ALA A 601 -5.61 6.23 39.78
C ALA A 601 -6.48 5.35 38.87
N VAL A 602 -6.48 5.61 37.55
CA VAL A 602 -7.19 4.78 36.59
C VAL A 602 -6.53 3.40 36.43
N CYS A 603 -5.19 3.33 36.36
CA CYS A 603 -4.50 2.04 36.31
C CYS A 603 -4.79 1.16 37.55
N GLU A 604 -4.98 1.77 38.72
CA GLU A 604 -5.40 1.06 39.94
C GLU A 604 -6.83 0.54 39.82
N ALA A 605 -7.76 1.38 39.36
CA ALA A 605 -9.15 1.02 39.17
C ALA A 605 -9.34 -0.11 38.15
N VAL A 606 -8.55 -0.11 37.07
CA VAL A 606 -8.62 -1.10 35.99
C VAL A 606 -7.72 -2.32 36.27
N GLN A 607 -7.17 -2.45 37.49
CA GLN A 607 -6.30 -3.58 37.89
C GLN A 607 -5.01 -3.74 37.04
N LEU A 608 -4.57 -2.67 36.38
CA LEU A 608 -3.36 -2.65 35.56
C LEU A 608 -2.11 -2.20 36.36
N LYS A 609 -2.30 -1.62 37.55
CA LYS A 609 -1.24 -1.05 38.40
C LYS A 609 -0.11 -2.03 38.71
N ASP A 610 -0.44 -3.29 39.01
CA ASP A 610 0.59 -4.30 39.36
C ASP A 610 1.41 -4.71 38.13
N VAL A 611 0.77 -4.81 36.96
CA VAL A 611 1.45 -5.09 35.69
C VAL A 611 2.42 -3.96 35.35
N VAL A 612 1.95 -2.70 35.44
CA VAL A 612 2.79 -1.52 35.17
C VAL A 612 3.92 -1.39 36.19
N ASN A 613 3.68 -1.69 37.48
CA ASN A 613 4.75 -1.70 38.48
C ASN A 613 5.78 -2.83 38.28
N GLY A 614 5.40 -3.91 37.58
CA GLY A 614 6.31 -4.99 37.20
C GLY A 614 7.31 -4.60 36.11
N PHE A 615 7.03 -3.54 35.35
CA PHE A 615 7.97 -3.02 34.34
C PHE A 615 9.09 -2.20 34.98
N HIS A 616 10.31 -2.30 34.41
CA HIS A 616 11.49 -1.56 34.89
C HIS A 616 11.27 -0.04 34.95
N GLU A 617 10.66 0.53 33.93
CA GLU A 617 10.43 1.99 33.78
C GLU A 617 8.97 2.39 34.06
N LYS A 618 8.15 1.46 34.58
CA LYS A 618 6.74 1.67 34.91
C LYS A 618 5.93 2.27 33.76
N LEU A 619 5.49 3.53 33.89
CA LEU A 619 4.70 4.24 32.87
C LEU A 619 5.52 4.58 31.62
N ASP A 620 6.83 4.73 31.76
CA ASP A 620 7.69 5.12 30.65
C ASP A 620 8.26 3.89 29.92
N HIS A 621 7.88 2.68 30.35
CA HIS A 621 8.27 1.43 29.69
C HIS A 621 7.81 1.40 28.23
N PRO A 622 8.70 1.09 27.27
CA PRO A 622 8.33 1.00 25.86
C PRO A 622 7.43 -0.21 25.61
N LEU A 623 6.30 0.01 24.95
CA LEU A 623 5.45 -1.01 24.37
C LEU A 623 5.72 -1.09 22.87
N THR A 624 5.63 -2.30 22.33
CA THR A 624 5.73 -2.53 20.89
C THR A 624 4.37 -2.91 20.31
N SER A 625 4.15 -2.52 19.06
CA SER A 625 2.97 -2.82 18.24
C SER A 625 2.74 -4.32 18.03
N HIS A 626 3.77 -5.13 18.23
CA HIS A 626 3.72 -6.59 18.13
C HIS A 626 3.23 -7.25 19.44
N GLY A 627 3.04 -6.47 20.51
CA GLY A 627 2.23 -6.85 21.68
C GLY A 627 2.72 -8.08 22.45
N HIS A 628 4.04 -8.30 22.51
CA HIS A 628 4.60 -9.45 23.24
C HIS A 628 4.69 -9.19 24.76
N GLU A 629 4.57 -7.94 25.19
CA GLU A 629 4.78 -7.52 26.58
C GLU A 629 3.50 -7.61 27.44
N LEU A 630 2.32 -7.59 26.81
CA LEU A 630 1.03 -7.63 27.47
C LEU A 630 0.21 -8.84 26.98
N SER A 631 -0.45 -9.53 27.90
CA SER A 631 -1.42 -10.56 27.53
C SER A 631 -2.65 -9.94 26.85
N GLN A 632 -3.44 -10.75 26.12
CA GLN A 632 -4.69 -10.27 25.50
C GLN A 632 -5.64 -9.60 26.50
N GLY A 633 -5.74 -10.14 27.73
CA GLY A 633 -6.54 -9.52 28.79
C GLY A 633 -5.98 -8.18 29.26
N GLN A 634 -4.66 -8.07 29.40
CA GLN A 634 -4.00 -6.82 29.80
C GLN A 634 -4.10 -5.74 28.72
N MET A 635 -4.04 -6.10 27.44
CA MET A 635 -4.28 -5.16 26.33
C MET A 635 -5.71 -4.59 26.38
N GLN A 636 -6.68 -5.41 26.77
CA GLN A 636 -8.04 -4.97 26.93
C GLN A 636 -8.24 -4.04 28.14
N LEU A 637 -7.60 -4.36 29.26
CA LEU A 637 -7.53 -3.48 30.43
C LEU A 637 -6.85 -2.14 30.09
N LEU A 638 -5.79 -2.16 29.28
CA LEU A 638 -5.17 -0.93 28.77
C LEU A 638 -6.16 -0.10 27.94
N ALA A 639 -6.96 -0.73 27.07
CA ALA A 639 -7.99 -0.05 26.28
C ALA A 639 -9.08 0.57 27.15
N LEU A 640 -9.50 -0.12 28.21
CA LEU A 640 -10.48 0.40 29.19
C LEU A 640 -9.91 1.52 30.03
N ALA A 641 -8.63 1.46 30.40
CA ALA A 641 -7.95 2.55 31.08
C ALA A 641 -7.92 3.81 30.19
N ARG A 642 -7.58 3.67 28.89
CA ARG A 642 -7.66 4.76 27.90
C ARG A 642 -9.07 5.35 27.81
N ALA A 643 -10.08 4.49 27.77
CA ALA A 643 -11.47 4.93 27.69
C ALA A 643 -11.91 5.68 28.96
N SER A 644 -11.48 5.21 30.12
CA SER A 644 -11.80 5.82 31.42
C SER A 644 -11.16 7.19 31.59
N LEU A 645 -9.92 7.37 31.12
CA LEU A 645 -9.21 8.66 31.17
C LEU A 645 -9.87 9.75 30.31
N ARG A 646 -10.65 9.38 29.28
CA ARG A 646 -11.34 10.35 28.41
C ARG A 646 -12.62 10.93 29.00
N HIS A 647 -13.20 10.31 30.03
CA HIS A 647 -14.46 10.73 30.66
C HIS A 647 -15.60 11.07 29.67
N ALA A 648 -15.70 10.32 28.57
CA ALA A 648 -16.69 10.59 27.53
C ALA A 648 -18.12 10.23 27.99
N LYS A 649 -19.10 11.04 27.59
CA LYS A 649 -20.53 10.79 27.88
C LYS A 649 -21.12 9.63 27.10
N ILE A 650 -20.50 9.24 25.99
CA ILE A 650 -20.92 8.12 25.16
C ILE A 650 -19.75 7.16 25.03
N VAL A 651 -19.96 5.91 25.43
CA VAL A 651 -18.96 4.84 25.36
C VAL A 651 -19.53 3.68 24.55
N VAL A 652 -18.78 3.23 23.56
CA VAL A 652 -19.12 2.10 22.71
C VAL A 652 -18.13 0.97 22.99
N LEU A 653 -18.65 -0.22 23.32
CA LEU A 653 -17.89 -1.42 23.60
C LEU A 653 -18.19 -2.45 22.51
N ASP A 654 -17.23 -2.71 21.62
CA ASP A 654 -17.39 -3.67 20.52
C ASP A 654 -16.70 -4.98 20.85
N GLU A 655 -17.47 -5.97 21.32
CA GLU A 655 -16.97 -7.32 21.63
C GLU A 655 -15.71 -7.39 22.51
N ALA A 656 -15.45 -6.32 23.27
CA ALA A 656 -14.36 -6.21 24.19
C ALA A 656 -14.60 -7.09 25.43
N MET A 657 -14.92 -8.38 25.27
CA MET A 657 -14.95 -9.44 26.29
C MET A 657 -14.74 -10.83 25.69
N GLY A 658 -14.83 -10.99 24.35
CA GLY A 658 -15.01 -12.29 23.70
C GLY A 658 -13.89 -13.32 23.96
N ARG A 659 -12.68 -12.84 24.25
CA ARG A 659 -11.47 -13.66 24.45
C ARG A 659 -10.96 -13.69 25.89
N LEU A 660 -11.71 -13.14 26.86
CA LEU A 660 -11.31 -13.13 28.26
C LEU A 660 -11.74 -14.39 29.01
N ASP A 661 -10.92 -14.78 29.98
CA ASP A 661 -11.27 -15.75 31.01
C ASP A 661 -12.37 -15.20 31.92
N ALA A 662 -13.09 -16.09 32.59
CA ALA A 662 -14.28 -15.73 33.37
C ALA A 662 -13.98 -14.82 34.57
N GLU A 663 -12.75 -14.82 35.10
CA GLU A 663 -12.35 -13.96 36.21
C GLU A 663 -12.08 -12.53 35.74
N THR A 664 -11.29 -12.37 34.67
CA THR A 664 -11.04 -11.06 34.05
C THR A 664 -12.32 -10.44 33.48
N ASP A 665 -13.19 -11.22 32.84
CA ASP A 665 -14.48 -10.73 32.32
C ASP A 665 -15.35 -10.11 33.43
N ARG A 666 -15.44 -10.77 34.60
CA ARG A 666 -16.15 -10.22 35.77
C ARG A 666 -15.51 -8.95 36.31
N ALA A 667 -14.18 -8.89 36.35
CA ALA A 667 -13.46 -7.70 36.80
C ALA A 667 -13.76 -6.52 35.88
N VAL A 668 -13.68 -6.74 34.57
CA VAL A 668 -13.98 -5.71 33.56
C VAL A 668 -15.44 -5.25 33.65
N GLN A 669 -16.40 -6.16 33.79
CA GLN A 669 -17.82 -5.80 33.96
C GLN A 669 -18.06 -4.91 35.18
N ARG A 670 -17.34 -5.13 36.30
CA ARG A 670 -17.41 -4.24 37.47
C ARG A 670 -16.85 -2.86 37.15
N ILE A 671 -15.68 -2.81 36.49
CA ILE A 671 -15.05 -1.55 36.08
C ILE A 671 -16.00 -0.73 35.21
N ILE A 672 -16.67 -1.37 34.24
CA ILE A 672 -17.63 -0.69 33.36
C ILE A 672 -18.80 -0.11 34.17
N ARG A 673 -19.33 -0.85 35.14
CA ARG A 673 -20.44 -0.40 35.99
C ARG A 673 -20.05 0.80 36.86
N ASP A 674 -18.83 0.77 37.41
CA ASP A 674 -18.37 1.76 38.37
C ASP A 674 -17.90 3.04 37.66
N HIS A 675 -17.14 2.94 36.58
CA HIS A 675 -16.54 4.08 35.88
C HIS A 675 -17.47 4.74 34.86
N PHE A 676 -18.35 3.98 34.21
CA PHE A 676 -19.26 4.50 33.19
C PHE A 676 -20.70 4.60 33.70
N ARG A 677 -20.88 4.87 35.00
CA ARG A 677 -22.21 5.02 35.61
C ARG A 677 -23.02 6.18 35.03
N ASP A 678 -22.36 7.33 34.83
CA ASP A 678 -22.98 8.58 34.38
C ASP A 678 -22.87 8.79 32.86
N SER A 679 -22.53 7.71 32.13
CA SER A 679 -22.29 7.72 30.69
C SER A 679 -23.28 6.77 30.00
N THR A 680 -23.69 7.12 28.79
CA THR A 680 -24.46 6.22 27.92
C THR A 680 -23.53 5.16 27.36
N VAL A 681 -23.83 3.88 27.61
CA VAL A 681 -22.98 2.76 27.18
C VAL A 681 -23.71 1.93 26.13
N ILE A 682 -23.11 1.76 24.95
CA ILE A 682 -23.57 0.85 23.91
C ILE A 682 -22.61 -0.33 23.85
N THR A 683 -23.11 -1.54 24.10
CA THR A 683 -22.30 -2.76 24.09
C THR A 683 -22.77 -3.71 23.01
N VAL A 684 -21.92 -4.00 22.04
CA VAL A 684 -22.10 -5.12 21.11
C VAL A 684 -21.58 -6.38 21.78
N ALA A 685 -22.49 -7.30 22.12
CA ALA A 685 -22.15 -8.50 22.87
C ALA A 685 -22.41 -9.76 22.06
N HIS A 686 -21.38 -10.61 21.95
CA HIS A 686 -21.54 -12.00 21.53
C HIS A 686 -21.92 -12.93 22.69
N ARG A 687 -21.56 -12.56 23.92
CA ARG A 687 -21.97 -13.26 25.15
C ARG A 687 -23.20 -12.56 25.73
N VAL A 688 -24.37 -13.14 25.51
CA VAL A 688 -25.65 -12.59 25.96
C VAL A 688 -25.68 -12.37 27.48
N SER A 689 -24.95 -13.17 28.26
CA SER A 689 -24.81 -13.02 29.72
C SER A 689 -24.22 -11.68 30.17
N THR A 690 -23.50 -10.95 29.31
CA THR A 690 -22.90 -9.65 29.65
C THR A 690 -23.90 -8.49 29.57
N ILE A 691 -25.02 -8.69 28.86
CA ILE A 691 -26.04 -7.66 28.60
C ILE A 691 -27.37 -7.94 29.30
N THR A 692 -27.46 -8.96 30.16
CA THR A 692 -28.68 -9.29 30.90
C THR A 692 -29.08 -8.24 31.92
N ASP A 693 -28.09 -7.51 32.44
CA ASP A 693 -28.27 -6.52 33.51
C ASP A 693 -28.45 -5.09 32.95
N TYR A 694 -28.69 -4.96 31.65
CA TYR A 694 -28.81 -3.68 30.96
C TYR A 694 -30.25 -3.20 30.96
N GLU A 695 -30.46 -1.89 30.80
CA GLU A 695 -31.79 -1.27 30.80
C GLU A 695 -32.56 -1.54 29.51
N GLN A 696 -31.84 -1.76 28.41
CA GLN A 696 -32.43 -2.08 27.12
C GLN A 696 -31.52 -3.00 26.32
N VAL A 697 -32.10 -3.94 25.58
CA VAL A 697 -31.42 -4.75 24.57
C VAL A 697 -32.10 -4.65 23.22
N ILE A 698 -31.31 -4.70 22.15
CA ILE A 698 -31.73 -4.76 20.76
C ILE A 698 -31.18 -6.05 20.13
N VAL A 699 -32.07 -6.85 19.55
CA VAL A 699 -31.73 -8.05 18.79
C VAL A 699 -31.76 -7.73 17.30
N MET A 700 -30.62 -7.88 16.64
CA MET A 700 -30.41 -7.63 15.21
C MET A 700 -30.56 -8.91 14.41
N ASP A 701 -31.37 -8.89 13.35
CA ASP A 701 -31.46 -9.95 12.35
C ASP A 701 -31.49 -9.40 10.92
N ARG A 702 -30.62 -9.92 10.06
CA ARG A 702 -30.49 -9.59 8.62
C ARG A 702 -30.55 -8.07 8.30
N GLY A 703 -29.93 -7.24 9.15
CA GLY A 703 -29.89 -5.79 8.96
C GLY A 703 -31.09 -5.01 9.50
N SER A 704 -32.00 -5.66 10.23
CA SER A 704 -33.19 -5.05 10.84
C SER A 704 -33.27 -5.34 12.34
N VAL A 705 -34.00 -4.51 13.07
CA VAL A 705 -34.26 -4.72 14.50
C VAL A 705 -35.42 -5.72 14.64
N SER A 706 -35.12 -6.90 15.15
CA SER A 706 -36.10 -7.97 15.37
C SER A 706 -36.86 -7.79 16.68
N GLU A 707 -36.12 -7.53 17.77
CA GLU A 707 -36.69 -7.32 19.11
C GLU A 707 -35.97 -6.18 19.84
N LYS A 708 -36.71 -5.49 20.70
CA LYS A 708 -36.22 -4.42 21.56
C LYS A 708 -37.02 -4.38 22.86
N GLY A 709 -36.33 -4.26 24.00
CA GLY A 709 -37.00 -4.12 25.30
C GLY A 709 -36.05 -4.30 26.48
N ASP A 710 -36.63 -4.37 27.68
CA ASP A 710 -35.91 -4.77 28.89
C ASP A 710 -35.52 -6.26 28.79
N PRO A 711 -34.27 -6.64 29.08
CA PRO A 711 -33.82 -8.03 29.02
C PRO A 711 -34.66 -8.99 29.87
N GLN A 712 -35.12 -8.57 31.05
CA GLN A 712 -35.91 -9.42 31.94
C GLN A 712 -37.29 -9.70 31.36
N ASP A 713 -37.92 -8.68 30.78
CA ASP A 713 -39.23 -8.83 30.11
C ASP A 713 -39.10 -9.74 28.87
N LEU A 714 -38.04 -9.57 28.08
CA LEU A 714 -37.77 -10.40 26.90
C LEU A 714 -37.51 -11.87 27.25
N LEU A 715 -36.87 -12.14 28.39
CA LEU A 715 -36.63 -13.52 28.86
C LEU A 715 -37.90 -14.22 29.36
N THR A 716 -38.90 -13.47 29.82
CA THR A 716 -40.19 -14.04 30.25
C THR A 716 -41.16 -14.29 29.09
N THR A 717 -40.88 -13.72 27.91
CA THR A 717 -41.73 -13.86 26.73
C THR A 717 -41.42 -15.17 26.01
N GLU A 718 -42.41 -16.07 25.89
CA GLU A 718 -42.24 -17.34 25.17
C GLU A 718 -41.92 -17.10 23.69
N GLY A 719 -40.80 -17.68 23.22
CA GLY A 719 -40.37 -17.59 21.82
C GLY A 719 -39.56 -16.35 21.46
N SER A 720 -39.10 -15.55 22.43
CA SER A 720 -38.26 -14.39 22.15
C SER A 720 -36.94 -14.78 21.47
N ALA A 721 -36.55 -14.03 20.44
CA ALA A 721 -35.26 -14.17 19.77
C ALA A 721 -34.10 -13.96 20.75
N PHE A 722 -34.27 -13.08 21.74
CA PHE A 722 -33.30 -12.91 22.83
C PHE A 722 -33.15 -14.17 23.70
N GLY A 723 -34.27 -14.81 24.09
CA GLY A 723 -34.26 -16.04 24.87
C GLY A 723 -33.60 -17.21 24.13
N VAL A 724 -33.91 -17.36 22.83
CA VAL A 724 -33.29 -18.38 21.96
C VAL A 724 -31.77 -18.20 21.86
N LEU A 725 -31.29 -16.96 21.78
CA LEU A 725 -29.85 -16.67 21.77
C LEU A 725 -29.18 -17.02 23.11
N LEU A 726 -29.88 -16.87 24.23
CA LEU A 726 -29.36 -17.24 25.54
C LEU A 726 -29.30 -18.77 25.72
N GLU A 727 -30.30 -19.50 25.22
CA GLU A 727 -30.34 -20.96 25.28
C GLU A 727 -29.28 -21.62 24.39
N ALA A 728 -28.99 -21.03 23.22
CA ALA A 728 -27.97 -21.54 22.30
C ALA A 728 -26.53 -21.44 22.82
N VAL A 729 -26.29 -20.69 23.91
CA VAL A 729 -24.96 -20.45 24.51
C VAL A 729 -24.76 -21.24 25.81
N LYS A 730 -25.82 -21.86 26.36
CA LYS A 730 -25.73 -22.82 27.48
C LYS A 730 -25.34 -24.20 26.96
#